data_AF-A0A7C7RZN4-F1
#
_entry.id   AF-A0A7C7RZN4-F1
#
_cell.length_a   1.000
_cell.length_b   1.000
_cell.length_c   1.000
_cell.angle_alpha   90.00
_cell.angle_beta   90.00
_cell.angle_gamma   90.00
#
_symmetry.space_group_name_H-M   'P 1'
#
loop_
_entity.id
_entity.type
_entity.pdbx_description
1 polymer ?
#
loop_
_entity_poly.entity_id
_entity_poly.type
_entity_poly.pdbx_seq_one_letter_code
_entity_poly.pdbx_strand_id
1 'polypeptide(L)'
;MTNDEWPMNDEPADSWLDRPILKGVGLSWEQGLYILLLLLCLVSRLWMLGYRVQSHDESLHTQHSWYLYVGRGYQHNPMMHGPFLFHVTALSYFLFGDSDFTARLPVALMGTLLVAFPYLLRRHLGRVGALMASTLLLISPSIMYYSRYIRMDIPAVLWALTVIWAIFRYLEEGRDRHLYVLAGALSLLYATKEVAPIYTMIIALFLAGLFVVRALMQPWGRARAEATFVVALAGAVLGLVVLVVGAVVGGPGEGVSLPFWGLAGGLFALLALLVAVASLLYGLWGRLSTFRSLDLMVLIGTLSLPFASPLAIRLASRLGSLVVARSHDLQQVPPFWSNLANLQPLNYHPPDIYYSGAILTLVVLAAIGIGLAWDRRRWLVAAAVHTVIFLVLFTTVFTNGAGIASGWVGSVGYWLEQQGVKRGGQPWFYYLVVLPMYDFLPLLGALGVPVYLGGRALLGRLRRRAEEAPLPGMRSLFVPFALAWAFLSWVGYSYAGEKMPWLVVHITTPMVLLAGWLAGRLLEAVDWRRVRERHGWLLVLLLPALAAALTALVGAAGEGPFQGVELDQLLVTGTFLGGLVGTLFLGALVGLLWARAGARDGLLLVVLTGFLALVLLTVRIAYRFSFINFDTPAEFLVYAHEGPDVRTTMEQLEELSLRVGGGPHLIDVSYGPDGSWPFIWYLRDYPNARYYPEQPAREQVLATAVIAGRDQWAVVEPYLGDEYYRFDYYFLWWPIEDYRQLTWERLWDWLTTPRKRVALWRLFYNMDYTLYDEITGSHHAPDEWPLRGEFRFYVRKDVANRLWNFGVGPVPEEVAEPTDPYAEGRQVWTARWVWGTEGGAPGQFSWPRGIAVSPDGFVYVADSRNHRIQKFTADGTFVAAWGTFGGCPDRRPAPGTFCEPWGVAVGPDGAVYVADTWAHRIQKFTADGDFLAQWGTYGQYGIDAGPTAFYGPRAVAVGPDGEVYVADTGNKRVQVFDPEGVFLRE
;
A
#
# COMPACT_ATOMS: atom_id res chain seq x y z
N MET A 1 -38.12 -26.71 -27.98
CA MET A 1 -36.78 -27.31 -27.99
C MET A 1 -36.27 -27.25 -29.42
N THR A 2 -35.52 -26.21 -29.75
CA THR A 2 -34.76 -26.04 -31.00
C THR A 2 -33.43 -25.43 -30.57
N ASN A 3 -32.34 -26.13 -30.89
CA ASN A 3 -30.96 -25.83 -30.49
C ASN A 3 -30.36 -24.71 -31.36
N ASP A 4 -30.90 -23.50 -31.28
CA ASP A 4 -30.21 -22.29 -31.74
C ASP A 4 -29.67 -21.54 -30.51
N GLU A 5 -28.86 -22.25 -29.72
CA GLU A 5 -27.92 -21.58 -28.83
C GLU A 5 -26.90 -20.87 -29.72
N TRP A 6 -26.82 -19.54 -29.61
CA TRP A 6 -25.64 -18.80 -30.06
C TRP A 6 -24.39 -19.57 -29.58
N PRO A 7 -23.43 -19.87 -30.46
CA PRO A 7 -22.24 -20.59 -30.06
C PRO A 7 -21.43 -19.68 -29.14
N MET A 8 -21.59 -19.87 -27.84
CA MET A 8 -20.73 -19.30 -26.80
C MET A 8 -19.84 -20.39 -26.19
N ASN A 9 -19.83 -21.59 -26.78
CA ASN A 9 -18.73 -22.55 -26.67
C ASN A 9 -17.71 -22.25 -27.79
N ASP A 10 -17.17 -21.04 -27.82
CA ASP A 10 -16.01 -20.68 -28.65
C ASP A 10 -14.71 -20.96 -27.87
N GLU A 11 -14.56 -22.16 -27.29
CA GLU A 11 -13.21 -22.63 -26.98
C GLU A 11 -12.77 -23.52 -28.14
N PRO A 12 -11.78 -23.11 -28.95
CA PRO A 12 -11.19 -24.04 -29.89
C PRO A 12 -10.65 -25.21 -29.07
N ALA A 13 -10.98 -26.45 -29.48
CA ALA A 13 -10.54 -27.68 -28.83
C ALA A 13 -9.00 -27.87 -28.77
N ASP A 14 -8.24 -26.86 -29.20
CA ASP A 14 -6.78 -26.81 -29.29
C ASP A 14 -6.26 -25.40 -28.91
N SER A 15 -6.64 -24.90 -27.73
CA SER A 15 -6.09 -23.65 -27.19
C SER A 15 -4.62 -23.85 -26.81
N TRP A 16 -3.77 -22.85 -27.08
CA TRP A 16 -2.35 -22.90 -26.70
C TRP A 16 -2.16 -22.99 -25.17
N LEU A 17 -3.16 -22.54 -24.41
CA LEU A 17 -3.19 -22.61 -22.95
C LEU A 17 -3.29 -24.05 -22.42
N ASP A 18 -3.82 -24.99 -23.21
CA ASP A 18 -3.92 -26.41 -22.86
C ASP A 18 -2.66 -27.20 -23.18
N ARG A 19 -1.73 -26.62 -23.93
CA ARG A 19 -0.48 -27.28 -24.29
C ARG A 19 0.41 -27.41 -23.05
N PRO A 20 1.11 -28.55 -22.89
CA PRO A 20 2.06 -28.70 -21.81
C PRO A 20 3.24 -27.75 -21.98
N ILE A 21 3.73 -27.17 -20.88
CA ILE A 21 4.87 -26.24 -20.89
C ILE A 21 6.14 -26.97 -21.33
N LEU A 22 6.34 -28.19 -20.82
CA LEU A 22 7.42 -29.08 -21.17
C LEU A 22 6.84 -30.44 -21.59
N LYS A 23 7.39 -31.05 -22.64
CA LYS A 23 7.01 -32.41 -23.05
C LYS A 23 7.25 -33.36 -21.87
N GLY A 24 6.21 -34.09 -21.45
CA GLY A 24 6.26 -35.03 -20.33
C GLY A 24 5.82 -34.47 -18.97
N VAL A 25 5.58 -33.16 -18.85
CA VAL A 25 5.03 -32.54 -17.63
C VAL A 25 3.53 -32.31 -17.83
N GLY A 26 2.70 -32.80 -16.90
CA GLY A 26 1.24 -32.63 -16.94
C GLY A 26 0.72 -31.21 -16.65
N LEU A 27 1.60 -30.20 -16.67
CA LEU A 27 1.32 -28.81 -16.35
C LEU A 27 1.06 -28.02 -17.65
N SER A 28 -0.15 -27.48 -17.79
CA SER A 28 -0.52 -26.66 -18.94
C SER A 28 0.01 -25.23 -18.83
N TRP A 29 0.12 -24.51 -19.94
CA TRP A 29 0.52 -23.10 -19.94
C TRP A 29 -0.37 -22.22 -19.06
N GLU A 30 -1.69 -22.45 -19.04
CA GLU A 30 -2.58 -21.72 -18.13
C GLU A 30 -2.17 -21.93 -16.66
N GLN A 31 -1.96 -23.19 -16.25
CA GLN A 31 -1.59 -23.51 -14.88
C GLN A 31 -0.23 -22.92 -14.51
N GLY A 32 0.77 -23.00 -15.40
CA GLY A 32 2.08 -22.39 -15.16
C GLY A 32 2.04 -20.86 -15.06
N LEU A 33 1.22 -20.19 -15.88
CA LEU A 33 1.05 -18.74 -15.80
C LEU A 33 0.38 -18.33 -14.49
N TYR A 34 -0.64 -19.06 -14.02
CA TYR A 34 -1.24 -18.81 -12.71
C TYR A 34 -0.24 -19.06 -11.57
N ILE A 35 0.55 -20.13 -11.62
CA ILE A 35 1.61 -20.38 -10.62
C ILE A 35 2.61 -19.22 -10.61
N LEU A 36 3.08 -18.77 -11.78
CA LEU A 36 3.98 -17.63 -11.89
C LEU A 36 3.36 -16.36 -11.31
N LEU A 37 2.10 -16.05 -11.65
CA LEU A 37 1.39 -14.90 -11.11
C LEU A 37 1.27 -14.96 -9.58
N LEU A 38 0.97 -16.12 -9.02
CA LEU A 38 0.88 -16.30 -7.58
C LEU A 38 2.25 -16.18 -6.89
N LEU A 39 3.32 -16.70 -7.48
CA LEU A 39 4.67 -16.54 -6.96
C LEU A 39 5.10 -15.06 -6.97
N LEU A 40 4.88 -14.35 -8.08
CA LEU A 40 5.14 -12.91 -8.18
C LEU A 40 4.28 -12.11 -7.19
N CYS A 41 3.02 -12.53 -7.00
CA CYS A 41 2.14 -11.93 -6.00
C CYS A 41 2.67 -12.13 -4.59
N LEU A 42 2.98 -13.36 -4.19
CA LEU A 42 3.54 -13.66 -2.87
C LEU A 42 4.82 -12.87 -2.60
N VAL A 43 5.76 -12.84 -3.55
CA VAL A 43 6.98 -12.04 -3.41
C VAL A 43 6.62 -10.57 -3.22
N SER A 44 5.79 -10.00 -4.09
CA SER A 44 5.40 -8.58 -3.99
C SER A 44 4.51 -8.25 -2.78
N ARG A 45 3.87 -9.21 -2.12
CA ARG A 45 3.06 -8.96 -0.91
C ARG A 45 3.83 -9.22 0.38
N LEU A 46 4.81 -10.12 0.38
CA LEU A 46 5.56 -10.50 1.58
C LEU A 46 6.91 -9.76 1.71
N TRP A 47 7.52 -9.35 0.59
CA TRP A 47 8.78 -8.60 0.63
C TRP A 47 8.63 -7.30 1.41
N MET A 48 9.49 -7.05 2.40
CA MET A 48 9.45 -5.86 3.28
C MET A 48 8.11 -5.63 4.03
N LEU A 49 7.29 -6.67 4.25
CA LEU A 49 5.96 -6.50 4.85
C LEU A 49 6.00 -5.91 6.28
N GLY A 50 7.06 -6.18 7.05
CA GLY A 50 7.25 -5.66 8.42
C GLY A 50 8.13 -4.40 8.54
N TYR A 51 8.55 -3.79 7.42
CA TYR A 51 9.47 -2.64 7.45
C TYR A 51 8.78 -1.30 7.75
N ARG A 52 7.53 -1.12 7.31
CA ARG A 52 6.78 0.11 7.59
C ARG A 52 6.22 0.08 9.01
N VAL A 53 6.24 1.22 9.69
CA VAL A 53 5.56 1.42 10.97
C VAL A 53 4.04 1.21 10.82
N GLN A 54 3.38 0.76 11.89
CA GLN A 54 1.93 0.51 11.91
C GLN A 54 1.15 1.82 11.99
N SER A 55 0.69 2.31 10.83
CA SER A 55 -0.14 3.53 10.71
C SER A 55 -1.28 3.63 11.74
N HIS A 56 -1.80 4.84 11.97
CA HIS A 56 -2.87 5.13 12.94
C HIS A 56 -3.90 4.00 13.13
N ASP A 57 -4.58 3.58 12.05
CA ASP A 57 -5.59 2.52 12.12
C ASP A 57 -4.98 1.11 12.31
N GLU A 58 -3.81 0.84 11.72
CA GLU A 58 -3.11 -0.43 11.90
C GLU A 58 -2.71 -0.67 13.36
N SER A 59 -2.25 0.38 14.07
CA SER A 59 -1.86 0.27 15.48
C SER A 59 -3.01 -0.22 16.37
N LEU A 60 -4.23 0.25 16.13
CA LEU A 60 -5.43 -0.20 16.83
C LEU A 60 -5.80 -1.64 16.45
N HIS A 61 -5.75 -1.98 15.15
CA HIS A 61 -6.05 -3.33 14.69
C HIS A 61 -5.10 -4.36 15.28
N THR A 62 -3.80 -4.05 15.28
CA THR A 62 -2.76 -4.92 15.82
C THR A 62 -2.90 -5.11 17.33
N GLN A 63 -3.11 -4.03 18.09
CA GLN A 63 -3.26 -4.07 19.54
C GLN A 63 -4.49 -4.87 19.99
N HIS A 64 -5.67 -4.60 19.41
CA HIS A 64 -6.89 -5.30 19.81
C HIS A 64 -6.87 -6.78 19.37
N SER A 65 -6.19 -7.11 18.27
CA SER A 65 -5.91 -8.50 17.91
C SER A 65 -4.98 -9.17 18.92
N TRP A 66 -3.99 -8.42 19.43
CA TRP A 66 -3.07 -8.91 20.45
C TRP A 66 -3.76 -9.15 21.78
N TYR A 67 -4.68 -8.27 22.21
CA TYR A 67 -5.51 -8.50 23.40
C TYR A 67 -6.32 -9.79 23.33
N LEU A 68 -6.88 -10.10 22.15
CA LEU A 68 -7.54 -11.38 21.92
C LEU A 68 -6.55 -12.55 22.03
N TYR A 69 -5.39 -12.44 21.39
CA TYR A 69 -4.34 -13.45 21.41
C TYR A 69 -3.81 -13.75 22.82
N VAL A 70 -3.51 -12.74 23.64
CA VAL A 70 -2.98 -12.92 25.01
C VAL A 70 -4.06 -13.23 26.06
N GLY A 71 -5.33 -13.34 25.66
CA GLY A 71 -6.43 -13.67 26.57
C GLY A 71 -6.94 -12.52 27.44
N ARG A 72 -6.64 -11.25 27.08
CA ARG A 72 -7.25 -10.06 27.71
C ARG A 72 -8.69 -9.81 27.25
N GLY A 73 -9.14 -10.56 26.23
CA GLY A 73 -10.48 -10.47 25.66
C GLY A 73 -10.57 -9.46 24.52
N TYR A 74 -11.68 -9.54 23.77
CA TYR A 74 -12.02 -8.60 22.71
C TYR A 74 -13.53 -8.40 22.68
N GLN A 75 -13.96 -7.15 22.55
CA GLN A 75 -15.36 -6.80 22.41
C GLN A 75 -15.54 -6.02 21.11
N HIS A 76 -16.44 -6.52 20.26
CA HIS A 76 -16.79 -5.83 19.02
C HIS A 76 -17.38 -4.45 19.31
N ASN A 77 -16.72 -3.43 18.79
CA ASN A 77 -17.14 -2.05 18.78
C ASN A 77 -17.27 -1.60 17.32
N PRO A 78 -18.43 -1.07 16.88
CA PRO A 78 -18.62 -0.60 15.50
C PRO A 78 -17.60 0.44 15.03
N MET A 79 -17.00 1.20 15.95
CA MET A 79 -15.92 2.14 15.63
C MET A 79 -14.67 1.45 15.05
N MET A 80 -14.44 0.20 15.43
CA MET A 80 -13.30 -0.61 15.00
C MET A 80 -13.59 -1.48 13.77
N HIS A 81 -14.73 -1.27 13.10
CA HIS A 81 -15.24 -2.12 12.03
C HIS A 81 -15.53 -3.58 12.48
N GLY A 82 -15.72 -4.47 11.52
CA GLY A 82 -16.11 -5.86 11.75
C GLY A 82 -15.03 -6.72 12.42
N PRO A 83 -15.44 -7.75 13.20
CA PRO A 83 -14.54 -8.55 14.03
C PRO A 83 -13.62 -9.51 13.25
N PHE A 84 -13.88 -9.76 11.96
CA PHE A 84 -13.15 -10.77 11.16
C PHE A 84 -11.63 -10.53 11.15
N LEU A 85 -11.21 -9.27 10.94
CA LEU A 85 -9.78 -8.93 10.86
C LEU A 85 -9.06 -9.23 12.19
N PHE A 86 -9.70 -8.91 13.31
CA PHE A 86 -9.11 -9.13 14.63
C PHE A 86 -8.93 -10.61 14.94
N HIS A 87 -9.92 -11.44 14.59
CA HIS A 87 -9.84 -12.90 14.77
C HIS A 87 -8.75 -13.54 13.90
N VAL A 88 -8.66 -13.18 12.62
CA VAL A 88 -7.67 -13.78 11.73
C VAL A 88 -6.25 -13.32 12.06
N THR A 89 -6.08 -12.08 12.52
CA THR A 89 -4.79 -11.56 13.00
C THR A 89 -4.38 -12.19 14.33
N ALA A 90 -5.30 -12.36 15.28
CA ALA A 90 -5.02 -13.09 16.52
C ALA A 90 -4.61 -14.56 16.24
N LEU A 91 -5.25 -15.20 15.25
CA LEU A 91 -4.82 -16.53 14.79
C LEU A 91 -3.40 -16.49 14.19
N SER A 92 -3.05 -15.45 13.44
CA SER A 92 -1.68 -15.25 12.92
C SER A 92 -0.66 -15.17 14.06
N TYR A 93 -0.96 -14.39 15.10
CA TYR A 93 -0.11 -14.28 16.30
C TYR A 93 0.03 -15.62 17.02
N PHE A 94 -1.07 -16.36 17.17
CA PHE A 94 -1.03 -17.70 17.76
C PHE A 94 -0.13 -18.67 16.98
N LEU A 95 -0.10 -18.59 15.65
CA LEU A 95 0.68 -19.49 14.80
C LEU A 95 2.15 -19.10 14.66
N PHE A 96 2.47 -17.80 14.67
CA PHE A 96 3.78 -17.28 14.25
C PHE A 96 4.42 -16.27 15.21
N GLY A 97 3.76 -15.94 16.33
CA GLY A 97 4.15 -14.84 17.22
C GLY A 97 3.65 -13.48 16.72
N ASP A 98 3.60 -12.50 17.61
CA ASP A 98 3.20 -11.13 17.29
C ASP A 98 4.38 -10.27 16.81
N SER A 99 4.21 -9.63 15.65
CA SER A 99 5.19 -8.74 15.02
C SER A 99 4.51 -7.91 13.94
N ASP A 100 5.18 -6.87 13.43
CA ASP A 100 4.66 -6.07 12.32
C ASP A 100 4.42 -6.91 11.05
N PHE A 101 5.25 -7.93 10.83
CA PHE A 101 5.11 -8.83 9.69
C PHE A 101 3.88 -9.75 9.86
N THR A 102 3.78 -10.43 11.00
CA THR A 102 2.69 -11.40 11.26
C THR A 102 1.34 -10.73 11.42
N ALA A 103 1.31 -9.45 11.81
CA ALA A 103 0.11 -8.61 11.81
C ALA A 103 -0.48 -8.42 10.41
N ARG A 104 0.36 -8.15 9.42
CA ARG A 104 -0.09 -7.89 8.03
C ARG A 104 -0.20 -9.16 7.18
N LEU A 105 0.36 -10.27 7.65
CA LEU A 105 0.41 -11.55 6.92
C LEU A 105 -0.98 -12.04 6.47
N PRO A 106 -2.05 -12.05 7.30
CA PRO A 106 -3.37 -12.49 6.84
C PRO A 106 -3.89 -11.69 5.65
N VAL A 107 -3.75 -10.35 5.69
CA VAL A 107 -4.20 -9.48 4.61
C VAL A 107 -3.37 -9.69 3.34
N ALA A 108 -2.06 -9.90 3.46
CA ALA A 108 -1.19 -10.22 2.32
C ALA A 108 -1.55 -11.54 1.64
N LEU A 109 -1.87 -12.57 2.43
CA LEU A 109 -2.31 -13.86 1.90
C LEU A 109 -3.70 -13.75 1.24
N MET A 110 -4.64 -13.01 1.85
CA MET A 110 -5.95 -12.75 1.25
C MET A 110 -5.84 -11.91 -0.02
N GLY A 111 -4.92 -10.95 -0.10
CA GLY A 111 -4.59 -10.21 -1.32
C GLY A 111 -4.04 -11.12 -2.42
N THR A 112 -3.26 -12.13 -2.05
CA THR A 112 -2.79 -13.17 -2.99
C THR A 112 -3.95 -14.02 -3.52
N LEU A 113 -4.88 -14.41 -2.65
CA LEU A 113 -6.10 -15.12 -3.06
C LEU A 113 -6.99 -14.25 -3.96
N LEU A 114 -7.05 -12.94 -3.70
CA LEU A 114 -7.76 -11.98 -4.54
C LEU A 114 -7.18 -11.95 -5.96
N VAL A 115 -5.86 -11.94 -6.11
CA VAL A 115 -5.18 -12.03 -7.42
C VAL A 115 -5.47 -13.36 -8.13
N ALA A 116 -5.60 -14.46 -7.39
CA ALA A 116 -5.99 -15.77 -7.93
C ALA A 116 -7.45 -15.83 -8.40
N PHE A 117 -8.32 -15.04 -7.77
CA PHE A 117 -9.77 -15.17 -7.86
C PHE A 117 -10.34 -15.14 -9.29
N PRO A 118 -9.84 -14.32 -10.24
CA PRO A 118 -10.31 -14.34 -11.62
C PRO A 118 -10.29 -15.72 -12.30
N TYR A 119 -9.45 -16.66 -11.84
CA TYR A 119 -9.47 -18.06 -12.29
C TYR A 119 -10.87 -18.70 -12.14
N LEU A 120 -11.60 -18.37 -11.07
CA LEU A 120 -12.97 -18.82 -10.82
C LEU A 120 -14.00 -18.10 -11.70
N LEU A 121 -13.65 -16.93 -12.23
CA LEU A 121 -14.47 -16.10 -13.11
C LEU A 121 -14.17 -16.32 -14.61
N ARG A 122 -13.24 -17.22 -14.97
CA ARG A 122 -12.85 -17.48 -16.37
C ARG A 122 -13.99 -17.81 -17.33
N ARG A 123 -15.09 -18.39 -16.82
CA ARG A 123 -16.32 -18.65 -17.60
C ARG A 123 -17.02 -17.37 -18.10
N HIS A 124 -16.84 -16.27 -17.37
CA HIS A 124 -17.43 -14.97 -17.69
C HIS A 124 -16.41 -14.05 -18.37
N LEU A 125 -15.15 -14.12 -17.95
CA LEU A 125 -14.07 -13.28 -18.46
C LEU A 125 -13.42 -13.81 -19.75
N GLY A 126 -13.53 -15.11 -20.02
CA GLY A 126 -12.62 -15.84 -20.92
C GLY A 126 -11.34 -16.24 -20.19
N ARG A 127 -10.63 -17.28 -20.67
CA ARG A 127 -9.38 -17.77 -20.05
C ARG A 127 -8.27 -16.71 -20.09
N VAL A 128 -8.06 -16.09 -21.26
CA VAL A 128 -7.10 -14.98 -21.39
C VAL A 128 -7.57 -13.76 -20.59
N GLY A 129 -8.86 -13.43 -20.63
CA GLY A 129 -9.40 -12.30 -19.87
C GLY A 129 -9.25 -12.46 -18.35
N ALA A 130 -9.37 -13.69 -17.83
CA ALA A 130 -9.12 -13.99 -16.42
C ALA A 130 -7.65 -13.86 -16.05
N LEU A 131 -6.73 -14.34 -16.89
CA LEU A 131 -5.29 -14.12 -16.70
C LEU A 131 -4.96 -12.63 -16.70
N MET A 132 -5.51 -11.86 -17.64
CA MET A 132 -5.32 -10.41 -17.70
C MET A 132 -5.88 -9.69 -16.47
N ALA A 133 -7.07 -10.08 -15.99
CA ALA A 133 -7.63 -9.53 -14.75
C ALA A 133 -6.73 -9.85 -13.54
N SER A 134 -6.22 -11.06 -13.42
CA SER A 134 -5.26 -11.44 -12.38
C SER A 134 -3.96 -10.62 -12.45
N THR A 135 -3.40 -10.43 -13.65
CA THR A 135 -2.23 -9.56 -13.85
C THR A 135 -2.51 -8.12 -13.43
N LEU A 136 -3.68 -7.58 -13.77
CA LEU A 136 -4.06 -6.22 -13.37
C LEU A 136 -4.27 -6.08 -11.86
N LEU A 137 -4.84 -7.08 -11.18
CA LEU A 137 -4.93 -7.10 -9.71
C LEU A 137 -3.54 -7.19 -9.05
N LEU A 138 -2.61 -7.92 -9.66
CA LEU A 138 -1.22 -8.04 -9.19
C LEU A 138 -0.51 -6.68 -9.22
N ILE A 139 -0.67 -5.91 -10.30
CA ILE A 139 0.10 -4.68 -10.54
C ILE A 139 -0.62 -3.39 -10.16
N SER A 140 -1.92 -3.42 -9.83
CA SER A 140 -2.67 -2.23 -9.39
C SER A 140 -2.01 -1.60 -8.15
N PRO A 141 -1.62 -0.31 -8.18
CA PRO A 141 -0.96 0.33 -7.05
C PRO A 141 -1.80 0.30 -5.76
N SER A 142 -3.11 0.58 -5.86
CA SER A 142 -3.99 0.57 -4.69
C SER A 142 -4.15 -0.85 -4.12
N ILE A 143 -4.41 -1.84 -4.95
CA ILE A 143 -4.62 -3.22 -4.50
C ILE A 143 -3.33 -3.79 -3.93
N MET A 144 -2.17 -3.50 -4.53
CA MET A 144 -0.88 -3.92 -4.01
C MET A 144 -0.60 -3.36 -2.62
N TYR A 145 -0.76 -2.04 -2.47
CA TYR A 145 -0.49 -1.36 -1.21
C TYR A 145 -1.44 -1.83 -0.10
N TYR A 146 -2.75 -1.88 -0.37
CA TYR A 146 -3.73 -2.30 0.62
C TYR A 146 -3.70 -3.81 0.92
N SER A 147 -3.09 -4.62 0.05
CA SER A 147 -2.77 -6.02 0.39
C SER A 147 -1.61 -6.13 1.39
N ARG A 148 -0.87 -5.05 1.65
CA ARG A 148 0.29 -4.99 2.56
C ARG A 148 0.01 -4.12 3.78
N TYR A 149 -1.26 -3.84 4.06
CA TYR A 149 -1.72 -2.91 5.09
C TYR A 149 -2.81 -3.62 5.90
N ILE A 150 -2.67 -3.72 7.24
CA ILE A 150 -3.65 -4.45 8.08
C ILE A 150 -4.97 -3.67 8.18
N ARG A 151 -5.85 -3.90 7.20
CA ARG A 151 -7.16 -3.27 7.08
C ARG A 151 -8.17 -4.20 6.40
N MET A 152 -9.44 -3.92 6.62
CA MET A 152 -10.58 -4.76 6.24
C MET A 152 -10.89 -4.74 4.73
N ASP A 153 -10.31 -3.83 3.95
CA ASP A 153 -10.70 -3.58 2.56
C ASP A 153 -10.43 -4.77 1.62
N ILE A 154 -9.21 -5.32 1.62
CA ILE A 154 -8.86 -6.47 0.79
C ILE A 154 -9.68 -7.72 1.16
N PRO A 155 -9.81 -8.08 2.46
CA PRO A 155 -10.75 -9.11 2.89
C PRO A 155 -12.19 -8.86 2.41
N ALA A 156 -12.69 -7.62 2.52
CA ALA A 156 -14.05 -7.29 2.09
C ALA A 156 -14.25 -7.47 0.58
N VAL A 157 -13.27 -7.06 -0.24
CA VAL A 157 -13.30 -7.28 -1.69
C VAL A 157 -13.30 -8.77 -2.03
N LEU A 158 -12.49 -9.58 -1.34
CA LEU A 158 -12.44 -11.03 -1.55
C LEU A 158 -13.81 -11.69 -1.25
N TRP A 159 -14.44 -11.31 -0.14
CA TRP A 159 -15.78 -11.82 0.21
C TRP A 159 -16.85 -11.31 -0.75
N ALA A 160 -16.78 -10.06 -1.19
CA ALA A 160 -17.69 -9.51 -2.20
C ALA A 160 -17.57 -10.26 -3.54
N LEU A 161 -16.35 -10.58 -4.00
CA LEU A 161 -16.15 -11.40 -5.20
C LEU A 161 -16.67 -12.82 -5.01
N THR A 162 -16.57 -13.38 -3.81
CA THR A 162 -17.13 -14.70 -3.48
C THR A 162 -18.66 -14.68 -3.53
N VAL A 163 -19.30 -13.63 -3.01
CA VAL A 163 -20.74 -13.37 -3.13
C VAL A 163 -21.15 -13.27 -4.60
N ILE A 164 -20.45 -12.46 -5.39
CA ILE A 164 -20.71 -12.26 -6.82
C ILE A 164 -20.53 -13.58 -7.59
N TRP A 165 -19.45 -14.31 -7.35
CA TRP A 165 -19.22 -15.62 -7.95
C TRP A 165 -20.37 -16.58 -7.63
N ALA A 166 -20.78 -16.69 -6.37
CA ALA A 166 -21.87 -17.56 -5.96
C ALA A 166 -23.21 -17.18 -6.62
N ILE A 167 -23.50 -15.88 -6.74
CA ILE A 167 -24.66 -15.34 -7.46
C ILE A 167 -24.66 -15.82 -8.92
N PHE A 168 -23.58 -15.57 -9.66
CA PHE A 168 -23.51 -15.93 -11.08
C PHE A 168 -23.55 -17.45 -11.29
N ARG A 169 -22.90 -18.22 -10.42
CA ARG A 169 -22.94 -19.69 -10.47
C ARG A 169 -24.34 -20.24 -10.15
N TYR A 170 -25.09 -19.61 -9.25
CA TYR A 170 -26.49 -19.95 -9.01
C TYR A 170 -27.38 -19.58 -10.19
N LEU A 171 -27.22 -18.38 -10.77
CA LEU A 171 -27.95 -17.96 -11.96
C LEU A 171 -27.76 -18.92 -13.14
N GLU A 172 -26.54 -19.46 -13.32
CA GLU A 172 -26.22 -20.48 -14.33
C GLU A 172 -26.75 -21.88 -13.99
N GLU A 173 -26.40 -22.42 -12.81
CA GLU A 173 -26.58 -23.84 -12.51
C GLU A 173 -27.85 -24.15 -11.71
N GLY A 174 -28.38 -23.18 -10.96
CA GLY A 174 -29.53 -23.38 -10.06
C GLY A 174 -29.28 -24.37 -8.93
N ARG A 175 -28.02 -24.61 -8.55
CA ARG A 175 -27.64 -25.59 -7.51
C ARG A 175 -27.59 -24.94 -6.13
N ASP A 176 -28.24 -25.59 -5.15
CA ASP A 176 -28.39 -25.12 -3.77
C ASP A 176 -27.06 -24.80 -3.06
N ARG A 177 -25.98 -25.55 -3.36
CA ARG A 177 -24.64 -25.30 -2.79
C ARG A 177 -24.18 -23.85 -2.95
N HIS A 178 -24.55 -23.19 -4.05
CA HIS A 178 -24.15 -21.81 -4.32
C HIS A 178 -24.88 -20.82 -3.42
N LEU A 179 -26.12 -21.13 -3.01
CA LEU A 179 -26.85 -20.34 -2.02
C LEU A 179 -26.19 -20.41 -0.64
N TYR A 180 -25.63 -21.57 -0.26
CA TYR A 180 -24.94 -21.73 1.02
C TYR A 180 -23.57 -21.08 1.05
N VAL A 181 -22.80 -21.15 -0.06
CA VAL A 181 -21.56 -20.38 -0.19
C VAL A 181 -21.85 -18.88 -0.17
N LEU A 182 -22.91 -18.44 -0.86
CA LEU A 182 -23.39 -17.07 -0.81
C LEU A 182 -23.71 -16.63 0.63
N ALA A 183 -24.44 -17.44 1.40
CA ALA A 183 -24.79 -17.12 2.78
C ALA A 183 -23.56 -16.98 3.70
N GLY A 184 -22.59 -17.88 3.57
CA GLY A 184 -21.33 -17.83 4.32
C GLY A 184 -20.46 -16.62 3.94
N ALA A 185 -20.27 -16.39 2.64
CA ALA A 185 -19.51 -15.24 2.14
C ALA A 185 -20.18 -13.90 2.50
N LEU A 186 -21.52 -13.85 2.50
CA LEU A 186 -22.27 -12.69 2.96
C LEU A 186 -22.03 -12.44 4.46
N SER A 187 -22.05 -13.48 5.29
CA SER A 187 -21.76 -13.35 6.72
C SER A 187 -20.36 -12.80 6.96
N LEU A 188 -19.35 -13.34 6.26
CA LEU A 188 -17.97 -12.87 6.34
C LEU A 188 -17.81 -11.43 5.84
N LEU A 189 -18.52 -11.04 4.78
CA LEU A 189 -18.51 -9.68 4.26
C LEU A 189 -19.01 -8.68 5.33
N TYR A 190 -20.15 -8.96 5.98
CA TYR A 190 -20.68 -8.13 7.07
C TYR A 190 -19.82 -8.18 8.33
N ALA A 191 -19.17 -9.31 8.62
CA ALA A 191 -18.22 -9.43 9.72
C ALA A 191 -16.87 -8.77 9.44
N THR A 192 -16.64 -8.29 8.22
CA THR A 192 -15.38 -7.66 7.82
C THR A 192 -15.48 -6.14 7.86
N LYS A 193 -16.45 -5.55 7.15
CA LYS A 193 -16.53 -4.09 7.02
C LYS A 193 -17.94 -3.61 6.71
N GLU A 194 -18.29 -2.44 7.25
CA GLU A 194 -19.56 -1.72 7.07
C GLU A 194 -19.77 -1.21 5.64
N VAL A 195 -18.90 -1.57 4.71
CA VAL A 195 -19.09 -1.40 3.26
C VAL A 195 -20.04 -2.45 2.66
N ALA A 196 -20.29 -3.55 3.38
CA ALA A 196 -21.19 -4.63 2.96
C ALA A 196 -22.58 -4.15 2.47
N PRO A 197 -23.25 -3.17 3.13
CA PRO A 197 -24.52 -2.63 2.65
C PRO A 197 -24.44 -2.04 1.24
N ILE A 198 -23.35 -1.35 0.87
CA ILE A 198 -23.16 -0.79 -0.48
C ILE A 198 -23.11 -1.92 -1.51
N TYR A 199 -22.36 -2.99 -1.24
CA TYR A 199 -22.31 -4.17 -2.10
C TYR A 199 -23.68 -4.82 -2.27
N THR A 200 -24.38 -5.07 -1.16
CA THR A 200 -25.72 -5.68 -1.21
C THR A 200 -26.72 -4.79 -1.95
N MET A 201 -26.64 -3.47 -1.82
CA MET A 201 -27.46 -2.52 -2.57
C MET A 201 -27.19 -2.58 -4.07
N ILE A 202 -25.92 -2.53 -4.50
CA ILE A 202 -25.55 -2.62 -5.92
C ILE A 202 -26.05 -3.94 -6.52
N ILE A 203 -25.85 -5.05 -5.81
CA ILE A 203 -26.32 -6.38 -6.22
C ILE A 203 -27.85 -6.41 -6.28
N ALA A 204 -28.54 -5.88 -5.26
CA ALA A 204 -30.00 -5.86 -5.21
C ALA A 204 -30.59 -5.03 -6.35
N LEU A 205 -30.03 -3.86 -6.65
CA LEU A 205 -30.45 -3.02 -7.78
C LEU A 205 -30.29 -3.76 -9.12
N PHE A 206 -29.16 -4.43 -9.31
CA PHE A 206 -28.93 -5.22 -10.53
C PHE A 206 -29.91 -6.41 -10.63
N LEU A 207 -30.08 -7.17 -9.55
CA LEU A 207 -30.98 -8.33 -9.51
C LEU A 207 -32.44 -7.93 -9.69
N ALA A 208 -32.86 -6.81 -9.08
CA ALA A 208 -34.20 -6.25 -9.27
C ALA A 208 -34.42 -5.82 -10.72
N GLY A 209 -33.46 -5.12 -11.33
CA GLY A 209 -33.51 -4.76 -12.75
C GLY A 209 -33.59 -5.99 -13.66
N LEU A 210 -32.76 -7.00 -13.40
CA LEU A 210 -32.78 -8.27 -14.12
C LEU A 210 -34.13 -9.00 -13.97
N PHE A 211 -34.68 -9.01 -12.76
CA PHE A 211 -35.97 -9.62 -12.48
C PHE A 211 -37.09 -8.90 -13.22
N VAL A 212 -37.13 -7.57 -13.18
CA VAL A 212 -38.12 -6.74 -13.89
C VAL A 212 -38.05 -6.98 -15.40
N VAL A 213 -36.85 -6.91 -16.01
CA VAL A 213 -36.68 -7.15 -17.45
C VAL A 213 -37.21 -8.53 -17.84
N ARG A 214 -36.90 -9.56 -17.05
CA ARG A 214 -37.38 -10.92 -17.32
C ARG A 214 -38.86 -11.11 -17.07
N ALA A 215 -39.42 -10.43 -16.07
CA ALA A 215 -40.85 -10.44 -15.82
C ALA A 215 -41.61 -9.80 -16.99
N LEU A 216 -41.10 -8.70 -17.56
CA LEU A 216 -41.68 -8.03 -18.72
C LEU A 216 -41.57 -8.84 -20.02
N MET A 217 -40.56 -9.70 -20.14
CA MET A 217 -40.31 -10.50 -21.34
C MET A 217 -41.02 -11.86 -21.35
N GLN A 218 -41.66 -12.24 -20.25
CA GLN A 218 -42.45 -13.46 -20.18
C GLN A 218 -43.95 -13.17 -20.35
N PRO A 219 -44.72 -14.11 -20.92
CA PRO A 219 -46.16 -13.93 -21.05
C PRO A 219 -46.85 -14.01 -19.69
N TRP A 220 -47.62 -12.99 -19.34
CA TRP A 220 -48.37 -12.94 -18.07
C TRP A 220 -49.64 -13.78 -18.15
N GLY A 221 -50.01 -14.44 -17.04
CA GLY A 221 -51.27 -15.19 -16.99
C GLY A 221 -52.51 -14.31 -17.09
N ARG A 222 -52.36 -12.98 -16.88
CA ARG A 222 -53.44 -12.00 -16.86
C ARG A 222 -52.95 -10.67 -17.45
N ALA A 223 -53.37 -10.35 -18.68
CA ALA A 223 -52.93 -9.15 -19.39
C ALA A 223 -53.22 -7.83 -18.65
N ARG A 224 -54.32 -7.75 -17.87
CA ARG A 224 -54.61 -6.58 -17.03
C ARG A 224 -53.56 -6.37 -15.94
N ALA A 225 -53.07 -7.45 -15.33
CA ALA A 225 -52.05 -7.37 -14.28
C ALA A 225 -50.70 -6.91 -14.84
N GLU A 226 -50.37 -7.32 -16.06
CA GLU A 226 -49.19 -6.86 -16.79
C GLU A 226 -49.25 -5.35 -17.07
N ALA A 227 -50.37 -4.88 -17.64
CA ALA A 227 -50.56 -3.45 -17.90
C ALA A 227 -50.51 -2.61 -16.61
N THR A 228 -51.18 -3.07 -15.53
CA THR A 228 -51.10 -2.40 -14.22
C THR A 228 -49.68 -2.39 -13.67
N PHE A 229 -48.93 -3.49 -13.81
CA PHE A 229 -47.54 -3.56 -13.39
C PHE A 229 -46.66 -2.55 -14.14
N VAL A 230 -46.77 -2.47 -15.47
CA VAL A 230 -45.97 -1.53 -16.29
C VAL A 230 -46.28 -0.08 -15.93
N VAL A 231 -47.56 0.27 -15.81
CA VAL A 231 -47.98 1.63 -15.44
C VAL A 231 -47.53 1.98 -14.03
N ALA A 232 -47.68 1.05 -13.08
CA ALA A 232 -47.25 1.24 -11.70
C ALA A 232 -45.73 1.37 -11.58
N LEU A 233 -44.96 0.59 -12.35
CA LEU A 233 -43.51 0.69 -12.40
C LEU A 233 -43.05 2.04 -12.99
N ALA A 234 -43.67 2.48 -14.09
CA ALA A 234 -43.40 3.80 -14.68
C ALA A 234 -43.74 4.93 -13.70
N GLY A 235 -44.87 4.82 -12.99
CA GLY A 235 -45.26 5.73 -11.92
C GLY A 235 -44.24 5.74 -10.77
N ALA A 236 -43.74 4.57 -10.37
CA ALA A 236 -42.73 4.47 -9.31
C ALA A 236 -41.42 5.17 -9.71
N VAL A 237 -40.95 4.96 -10.94
CA VAL A 237 -39.76 5.65 -11.48
C VAL A 237 -39.97 7.15 -11.54
N LEU A 238 -41.13 7.61 -12.05
CA LEU A 238 -41.45 9.04 -12.12
C LEU A 238 -41.48 9.68 -10.73
N GLY A 239 -42.13 9.04 -9.75
CA GLY A 239 -42.16 9.53 -8.37
C GLY A 239 -40.77 9.61 -7.75
N LEU A 240 -39.89 8.64 -8.05
CA LEU A 240 -38.51 8.63 -7.57
C LEU A 240 -37.67 9.72 -8.23
N VAL A 241 -37.87 10.01 -9.52
CA VAL A 241 -37.25 11.16 -10.20
C VAL A 241 -37.70 12.47 -9.53
N VAL A 242 -38.99 12.63 -9.26
CA VAL A 242 -39.52 13.82 -8.57
C VAL A 242 -38.91 13.97 -7.17
N LEU A 243 -38.75 12.87 -6.43
CA LEU A 243 -38.08 12.86 -5.13
C LEU A 243 -36.61 13.31 -5.25
N VAL A 244 -35.87 12.77 -6.21
CA VAL A 244 -34.45 13.10 -6.44
C VAL A 244 -34.28 14.55 -6.88
N VAL A 245 -35.10 15.04 -7.82
CA VAL A 245 -35.08 16.44 -8.22
C VAL A 245 -35.43 17.34 -7.03
N GLY A 246 -36.37 16.93 -6.18
CA GLY A 246 -36.68 17.61 -4.92
C GLY A 246 -35.50 17.69 -3.97
N ALA A 247 -34.72 16.61 -3.84
CA ALA A 247 -33.52 16.58 -3.03
C ALA A 247 -32.40 17.48 -3.60
N VAL A 248 -32.22 17.50 -4.93
CA VAL A 248 -31.21 18.35 -5.60
C VAL A 248 -31.57 19.84 -5.48
N VAL A 249 -32.83 20.18 -5.71
CA VAL A 249 -33.34 21.56 -5.58
C VAL A 249 -33.30 22.04 -4.13
N GLY A 250 -33.44 21.13 -3.15
CA GLY A 250 -33.35 21.45 -1.72
C GLY A 250 -31.96 21.84 -1.21
N GLY A 251 -30.91 21.70 -2.02
CA GLY A 251 -29.53 22.06 -1.66
C GLY A 251 -28.81 21.04 -0.75
N PRO A 252 -27.47 20.98 -0.77
CA PRO A 252 -26.68 19.94 -0.08
C PRO A 252 -26.41 20.22 1.41
N GLY A 253 -27.19 21.07 2.08
CA GLY A 253 -26.99 21.46 3.48
C GLY A 253 -27.45 20.42 4.51
N GLU A 254 -26.93 20.51 5.73
CA GLU A 254 -27.34 19.67 6.86
C GLU A 254 -28.80 19.94 7.22
N GLY A 255 -29.63 18.91 7.14
CA GLY A 255 -31.07 19.01 7.31
C GLY A 255 -31.79 19.29 5.98
N VAL A 256 -31.86 18.28 5.11
CA VAL A 256 -32.63 18.35 3.87
C VAL A 256 -34.11 18.59 4.21
N SER A 257 -34.57 19.84 4.15
CA SER A 257 -35.99 20.14 4.05
C SER A 257 -36.42 19.81 2.62
N LEU A 258 -36.77 18.54 2.37
CA LEU A 258 -37.36 18.14 1.10
C LEU A 258 -38.58 19.02 0.83
N PRO A 259 -38.66 19.71 -0.32
CA PRO A 259 -39.86 20.47 -0.64
C PRO A 259 -41.06 19.52 -0.71
N PHE A 260 -42.25 20.02 -0.38
CA PHE A 260 -43.47 19.21 -0.27
C PHE A 260 -43.71 18.31 -1.50
N TRP A 261 -43.45 18.82 -2.70
CA TRP A 261 -43.59 18.05 -3.95
C TRP A 261 -42.57 16.91 -4.07
N GLY A 262 -41.36 17.05 -3.50
CA GLY A 262 -40.37 15.97 -3.41
C GLY A 262 -40.85 14.86 -2.47
N LEU A 263 -41.40 15.22 -1.30
CA LEU A 263 -42.02 14.25 -0.37
C LEU A 263 -43.23 13.56 -1.00
N ALA A 264 -44.10 14.31 -1.69
CA ALA A 264 -45.25 13.76 -2.40
C ALA A 264 -44.81 12.80 -3.53
N GLY A 265 -43.74 13.15 -4.26
CA GLY A 265 -43.12 12.26 -5.25
C GLY A 265 -42.62 10.95 -4.64
N GLY A 266 -41.99 11.01 -3.47
CA GLY A 266 -41.55 9.83 -2.71
C GLY A 266 -42.72 8.94 -2.25
N LEU A 267 -43.79 9.53 -1.70
CA LEU A 267 -44.99 8.79 -1.31
C LEU A 267 -45.69 8.15 -2.52
N PHE A 268 -45.79 8.89 -3.64
CA PHE A 268 -46.31 8.36 -4.89
C PHE A 268 -45.48 7.19 -5.39
N ALA A 269 -44.15 7.30 -5.35
CA ALA A 269 -43.25 6.21 -5.74
C ALA A 269 -43.48 4.95 -4.91
N LEU A 270 -43.63 5.11 -3.58
CA LEU A 270 -43.89 3.99 -2.67
C LEU A 270 -45.23 3.31 -2.98
N LEU A 271 -46.31 4.08 -3.13
CA LEU A 271 -47.64 3.54 -3.45
C LEU A 271 -47.64 2.83 -4.81
N ALA A 272 -47.01 3.44 -5.82
CA ALA A 272 -46.88 2.86 -7.14
C ALA A 272 -46.05 1.55 -7.10
N LEU A 273 -45.00 1.51 -6.28
CA LEU A 273 -44.22 0.28 -6.07
C LEU A 273 -45.05 -0.82 -5.40
N LEU A 274 -45.88 -0.50 -4.40
CA LEU A 274 -46.79 -1.46 -3.77
C LEU A 274 -47.79 -2.04 -4.77
N VAL A 275 -48.36 -1.19 -5.63
CA VAL A 275 -49.27 -1.63 -6.71
C VAL A 275 -48.52 -2.50 -7.72
N ALA A 276 -47.27 -2.15 -8.08
CA ALA A 276 -46.44 -2.95 -8.96
C ALA A 276 -46.17 -4.34 -8.35
N VAL A 277 -45.76 -4.41 -7.08
CA VAL A 277 -45.53 -5.68 -6.38
C VAL A 277 -46.80 -6.51 -6.30
N ALA A 278 -47.94 -5.92 -5.93
CA ALA A 278 -49.22 -6.62 -5.85
C ALA A 278 -49.65 -7.16 -7.22
N SER A 279 -49.50 -6.36 -8.29
CA SER A 279 -49.81 -6.77 -9.66
C SER A 279 -48.90 -7.90 -10.13
N LEU A 280 -47.62 -7.84 -9.78
CA LEU A 280 -46.64 -8.88 -10.08
C LEU A 280 -46.94 -10.19 -9.37
N LEU A 281 -47.22 -10.14 -8.05
CA LEU A 281 -47.62 -11.31 -7.29
C LEU A 281 -48.90 -11.91 -7.86
N TYR A 282 -49.90 -11.09 -8.20
CA TYR A 282 -51.17 -11.53 -8.76
C TYR A 282 -51.07 -12.07 -10.18
N GLY A 283 -50.18 -11.51 -11.01
CA GLY A 283 -50.01 -11.84 -12.42
C GLY A 283 -49.07 -13.01 -12.68
N LEU A 284 -48.08 -13.23 -11.80
CA LEU A 284 -47.01 -14.20 -11.98
C LEU A 284 -46.89 -15.24 -10.85
N TRP A 285 -47.79 -15.27 -9.86
CA TRP A 285 -47.72 -16.16 -8.67
C TRP A 285 -47.14 -17.56 -8.94
N GLY A 286 -47.74 -18.32 -9.87
CA GLY A 286 -47.35 -19.69 -10.18
C GLY A 286 -46.03 -19.85 -10.95
N ARG A 287 -45.42 -18.74 -11.39
CA ARG A 287 -44.14 -18.72 -12.10
C ARG A 287 -43.03 -18.02 -11.32
N LEU A 288 -43.31 -17.39 -10.18
CA LEU A 288 -42.31 -16.69 -9.36
C LEU A 288 -41.15 -17.61 -8.98
N SER A 289 -41.43 -18.88 -8.66
CA SER A 289 -40.43 -19.90 -8.32
C SER A 289 -39.47 -20.26 -9.47
N THR A 290 -39.75 -19.84 -10.71
CA THR A 290 -38.86 -20.07 -11.85
C THR A 290 -37.76 -19.01 -11.96
N PHE A 291 -37.93 -17.86 -11.28
CA PHE A 291 -36.98 -16.76 -11.34
C PHE A 291 -35.86 -16.94 -10.31
N ARG A 292 -34.72 -17.46 -10.75
CA ARG A 292 -33.51 -17.56 -9.91
C ARG A 292 -33.03 -16.23 -9.35
N SER A 293 -33.33 -15.11 -10.02
CA SER A 293 -33.03 -13.77 -9.48
C SER A 293 -33.89 -13.43 -8.26
N LEU A 294 -35.12 -13.92 -8.20
CA LEU A 294 -36.00 -13.76 -7.04
C LEU A 294 -35.45 -14.53 -5.84
N ASP A 295 -34.99 -15.77 -6.04
CA ASP A 295 -34.34 -16.56 -4.98
C ASP A 295 -33.17 -15.79 -4.33
N LEU A 296 -32.31 -15.20 -5.16
CA LEU A 296 -31.17 -14.42 -4.69
C LEU A 296 -31.61 -13.13 -3.97
N MET A 297 -32.62 -12.44 -4.49
CA MET A 297 -33.17 -11.23 -3.85
C MET A 297 -33.75 -11.54 -2.47
N VAL A 298 -34.54 -12.62 -2.35
CA VAL A 298 -35.12 -13.03 -1.07
C VAL A 298 -34.04 -13.49 -0.10
N LEU A 299 -33.07 -14.29 -0.56
CA LEU A 299 -32.01 -14.80 0.29
C LEU A 299 -31.11 -13.67 0.81
N ILE A 300 -30.55 -12.84 -0.08
CA ILE A 300 -29.70 -11.71 0.31
C ILE A 300 -30.51 -10.74 1.17
N GLY A 301 -31.74 -10.42 0.76
CA GLY A 301 -32.62 -9.52 1.49
C GLY A 301 -32.89 -9.99 2.92
N THR A 302 -33.30 -11.25 3.11
CA THR A 302 -33.63 -11.77 4.45
C THR A 302 -32.41 -11.96 5.34
N LEU A 303 -31.25 -12.38 4.79
CA LEU A 303 -30.02 -12.52 5.59
C LEU A 303 -29.42 -11.17 5.99
N SER A 304 -29.54 -10.15 5.14
CA SER A 304 -29.07 -8.79 5.43
C SER A 304 -30.06 -7.95 6.25
N LEU A 305 -31.33 -8.35 6.33
CA LEU A 305 -32.39 -7.54 6.95
C LEU A 305 -32.11 -7.16 8.41
N PRO A 306 -31.57 -8.04 9.29
CA PRO A 306 -31.22 -7.66 10.66
C PRO A 306 -30.25 -6.47 10.75
N PHE A 307 -29.30 -6.38 9.83
CA PHE A 307 -28.35 -5.26 9.74
C PHE A 307 -29.01 -3.94 9.30
N ALA A 308 -30.20 -3.99 8.70
CA ALA A 308 -30.98 -2.80 8.35
C ALA A 308 -31.84 -2.28 9.51
N SER A 309 -31.81 -2.93 10.67
CA SER A 309 -32.58 -2.52 11.86
C SER A 309 -32.35 -1.06 12.30
N PRO A 310 -31.15 -0.43 12.16
CA PRO A 310 -30.96 0.99 12.48
C PRO A 310 -31.83 1.93 11.64
N LEU A 311 -32.15 1.55 10.39
CA LEU A 311 -33.08 2.32 9.55
C LEU A 311 -34.50 2.26 10.09
N ALA A 312 -34.94 1.09 10.56
CA ALA A 312 -36.24 0.91 11.21
C ALA A 312 -36.32 1.68 12.53
N ILE A 313 -35.23 1.70 13.31
CA ILE A 313 -35.12 2.49 14.55
C ILE A 313 -35.22 4.00 14.25
N ARG A 314 -34.45 4.51 13.27
CA ARG A 314 -34.54 5.92 12.86
C ARG A 314 -35.92 6.29 12.31
N LEU A 315 -36.55 5.39 11.57
CA LEU A 315 -37.92 5.59 11.09
C LEU A 315 -38.90 5.69 12.27
N ALA A 316 -38.80 4.77 13.24
CA ALA A 316 -39.62 4.80 14.44
C ALA A 316 -39.40 6.09 15.25
N SER A 317 -38.14 6.54 15.37
CA SER A 317 -37.81 7.82 16.01
C SER A 317 -38.46 9.02 15.30
N ARG A 318 -38.38 9.09 13.96
CA ARG A 318 -39.06 10.14 13.19
C ARG A 318 -40.58 10.10 13.34
N LEU A 319 -41.18 8.91 13.39
CA LEU A 319 -42.62 8.78 13.62
C LEU A 319 -42.99 9.28 15.02
N GLY A 320 -42.20 8.94 16.03
CA GLY A 320 -42.33 9.46 17.39
C GLY A 320 -42.25 10.99 17.40
N SER A 321 -41.22 11.57 16.77
CA SER A 321 -41.01 13.02 16.75
C SER A 321 -42.17 13.76 16.07
N LEU A 322 -42.77 13.19 15.03
CA LEU A 322 -43.96 13.76 14.37
C LEU A 322 -45.20 13.76 15.27
N VAL A 323 -45.37 12.72 16.11
CA VAL A 323 -46.47 12.65 17.09
C VAL A 323 -46.25 13.66 18.21
N VAL A 324 -45.02 13.75 18.74
CA VAL A 324 -44.65 14.72 19.79
C VAL A 324 -44.82 16.15 19.29
N ALA A 325 -44.36 16.47 18.07
CA ALA A 325 -44.45 17.80 17.49
C ALA A 325 -45.89 18.28 17.25
N ARG A 326 -46.87 17.37 17.15
CA ARG A 326 -48.30 17.69 17.02
C ARG A 326 -48.99 17.91 18.37
N SER A 327 -48.31 17.65 19.48
CA SER A 327 -48.89 17.76 20.81
C SER A 327 -48.74 19.20 21.32
N HIS A 328 -49.85 19.84 21.69
CA HIS A 328 -49.85 21.22 22.20
C HIS A 328 -49.29 21.34 23.63
N ASP A 329 -49.27 20.23 24.38
CA ASP A 329 -48.70 20.14 25.73
C ASP A 329 -47.74 18.94 25.81
N LEU A 330 -46.45 19.23 25.96
CA LEU A 330 -45.40 18.21 26.04
C LEU A 330 -45.51 17.36 27.32
N GLN A 331 -46.15 17.86 28.38
CA GLN A 331 -46.33 17.12 29.64
C GLN A 331 -47.42 16.05 29.54
N GLN A 332 -48.30 16.12 28.53
CA GLN A 332 -49.37 15.15 28.31
C GLN A 332 -48.99 14.03 27.32
N VAL A 333 -47.82 14.12 26.70
CA VAL A 333 -47.34 13.09 25.77
C VAL A 333 -47.02 11.82 26.55
N PRO A 334 -47.64 10.66 26.23
CA PRO A 334 -47.30 9.40 26.88
C PRO A 334 -45.79 9.09 26.78
N PRO A 335 -45.15 8.57 27.85
CA PRO A 335 -43.71 8.28 27.86
C PRO A 335 -43.22 7.41 26.70
N PHE A 336 -44.10 6.57 26.16
CA PHE A 336 -43.82 5.80 24.94
C PHE A 336 -43.42 6.69 23.77
N TRP A 337 -44.18 7.74 23.47
CA TRP A 337 -43.96 8.60 22.30
C TRP A 337 -42.75 9.52 22.48
N SER A 338 -42.50 10.00 23.70
CA SER A 338 -41.31 10.81 24.01
C SER A 338 -40.02 9.98 23.95
N ASN A 339 -40.04 8.75 24.48
CA ASN A 339 -38.90 7.83 24.36
C ASN A 339 -38.66 7.43 22.90
N LEU A 340 -39.73 7.13 22.16
CA LEU A 340 -39.61 6.80 20.74
C LEU A 340 -39.03 7.98 19.95
N ALA A 341 -39.51 9.21 20.17
CA ALA A 341 -39.02 10.40 19.49
C ALA A 341 -37.51 10.62 19.67
N ASN A 342 -36.97 10.32 20.85
CA ASN A 342 -35.55 10.51 21.19
C ASN A 342 -34.69 9.25 20.98
N LEU A 343 -35.27 8.17 20.43
CA LEU A 343 -34.60 6.87 20.32
C LEU A 343 -33.35 6.94 19.43
N GLN A 344 -32.21 6.54 19.98
CA GLN A 344 -30.94 6.48 19.25
C GLN A 344 -30.48 5.03 19.01
N PRO A 345 -30.11 4.64 17.76
CA PRO A 345 -29.69 3.28 17.46
C PRO A 345 -28.44 2.80 18.23
N LEU A 346 -27.53 3.71 18.56
CA LEU A 346 -26.28 3.39 19.25
C LEU A 346 -26.35 3.53 20.78
N ASN A 347 -27.51 3.92 21.33
CA ASN A 347 -27.69 3.99 22.77
C ASN A 347 -28.11 2.62 23.32
N TYR A 348 -27.19 1.98 24.03
CA TYR A 348 -27.40 0.66 24.64
C TYR A 348 -27.87 0.73 26.10
N HIS A 349 -28.38 1.88 26.55
CA HIS A 349 -28.91 2.04 27.91
C HIS A 349 -30.45 2.07 27.94
N PRO A 350 -31.07 1.67 29.06
CA PRO A 350 -32.51 1.87 29.26
C PRO A 350 -32.91 3.35 29.21
N PRO A 351 -34.05 3.71 28.59
CA PRO A 351 -35.04 2.80 28.00
C PRO A 351 -34.76 2.39 26.53
N ASP A 352 -33.85 3.07 25.84
CA ASP A 352 -33.59 2.92 24.39
C ASP A 352 -33.29 1.49 23.96
N ILE A 353 -32.48 0.76 24.75
CA ILE A 353 -32.15 -0.65 24.47
C ILE A 353 -33.38 -1.55 24.36
N TYR A 354 -34.46 -1.27 25.12
CA TYR A 354 -35.68 -2.06 25.06
C TYR A 354 -36.46 -1.83 23.76
N TYR A 355 -36.57 -0.58 23.32
CA TYR A 355 -37.23 -0.23 22.06
C TYR A 355 -36.44 -0.73 20.86
N SER A 356 -35.12 -0.51 20.85
CA SER A 356 -34.22 -1.02 19.81
C SER A 356 -34.24 -2.54 19.74
N GLY A 357 -34.24 -3.23 20.89
CA GLY A 357 -34.35 -4.69 20.97
C GLY A 357 -35.70 -5.21 20.44
N ALA A 358 -36.81 -4.54 20.76
CA ALA A 358 -38.14 -4.90 20.24
C ALA A 358 -38.22 -4.72 18.71
N ILE A 359 -37.72 -3.60 18.19
CA ILE A 359 -37.67 -3.33 16.74
C ILE A 359 -36.80 -4.36 16.04
N LEU A 360 -35.59 -4.64 16.55
CA LEU A 360 -34.71 -5.67 16.01
C LEU A 360 -35.40 -7.05 15.99
N THR A 361 -36.09 -7.42 17.07
CA THR A 361 -36.84 -8.68 17.15
C THR A 361 -37.90 -8.77 16.06
N LEU A 362 -38.67 -7.70 15.83
CA LEU A 362 -39.68 -7.65 14.76
C LEU A 362 -39.03 -7.77 13.37
N VAL A 363 -37.90 -7.11 13.15
CA VAL A 363 -37.14 -7.17 11.88
C VAL A 363 -36.63 -8.60 11.64
N VAL A 364 -36.10 -9.27 12.67
CA VAL A 364 -35.64 -10.67 12.59
C VAL A 364 -36.82 -11.62 12.34
N LEU A 365 -37.95 -11.45 13.04
CA LEU A 365 -39.15 -12.24 12.81
C LEU A 365 -39.70 -12.07 11.39
N ALA A 366 -39.66 -10.85 10.84
CA ALA A 366 -40.02 -10.59 9.45
C ALA A 366 -39.08 -11.30 8.48
N ALA A 367 -37.75 -11.26 8.71
CA ALA A 367 -36.77 -11.99 7.92
C ALA A 367 -37.06 -13.50 7.92
N ILE A 368 -37.33 -14.07 9.10
CA ILE A 368 -37.70 -15.48 9.26
C ILE A 368 -39.01 -15.79 8.52
N GLY A 369 -40.04 -14.97 8.70
CA GLY A 369 -41.34 -15.16 8.06
C GLY A 369 -41.26 -15.16 6.54
N ILE A 370 -40.55 -14.18 5.95
CA ILE A 370 -40.34 -14.08 4.51
C ILE A 370 -39.51 -15.28 4.00
N GLY A 371 -38.43 -15.63 4.71
CA GLY A 371 -37.57 -16.75 4.33
C GLY A 371 -38.28 -18.10 4.33
N LEU A 372 -39.05 -18.38 5.39
CA LEU A 372 -39.86 -19.60 5.51
C LEU A 372 -41.03 -19.65 4.52
N ALA A 373 -41.57 -18.48 4.14
CA ALA A 373 -42.61 -18.39 3.11
C ALA A 373 -42.05 -18.65 1.70
N TRP A 374 -40.79 -18.29 1.45
CA TRP A 374 -40.10 -18.54 0.18
C TRP A 374 -39.68 -20.00 0.00
N ASP A 375 -38.81 -20.52 0.86
CA ASP A 375 -38.36 -21.92 0.80
C ASP A 375 -37.81 -22.37 2.16
N ARG A 376 -38.64 -23.11 2.92
CA ARG A 376 -38.27 -23.58 4.27
C ARG A 376 -36.98 -24.38 4.30
N ARG A 377 -36.73 -25.24 3.30
CA ARG A 377 -35.58 -26.16 3.33
C ARG A 377 -34.29 -25.40 3.03
N ARG A 378 -34.28 -24.62 1.96
CA ARG A 378 -33.08 -23.89 1.53
C ARG A 378 -32.76 -22.75 2.49
N TRP A 379 -33.79 -22.02 2.91
CA TRP A 379 -33.60 -20.86 3.76
C TRP A 379 -33.08 -21.24 5.15
N LEU A 380 -33.61 -22.29 5.80
CA LEU A 380 -33.13 -22.72 7.13
C LEU A 380 -31.63 -23.04 7.14
N VAL A 381 -31.13 -23.74 6.12
CA VAL A 381 -29.71 -24.08 6.00
C VAL A 381 -28.88 -22.81 5.76
N ALA A 382 -29.31 -21.95 4.85
CA ALA A 382 -28.58 -20.72 4.55
C ALA A 382 -28.56 -19.74 5.74
N ALA A 383 -29.69 -19.58 6.43
CA ALA A 383 -29.79 -18.80 7.67
C ALA A 383 -28.91 -19.38 8.77
N ALA A 384 -28.89 -20.71 8.95
CA ALA A 384 -28.00 -21.35 9.92
C ALA A 384 -26.52 -21.08 9.60
N VAL A 385 -26.08 -21.25 8.35
CA VAL A 385 -24.70 -20.94 7.92
C VAL A 385 -24.36 -19.47 8.21
N HIS A 386 -25.24 -18.55 7.82
CA HIS A 386 -25.02 -17.12 8.00
C HIS A 386 -24.95 -16.73 9.49
N THR A 387 -25.93 -17.16 10.28
CA THR A 387 -26.06 -16.79 11.69
C THR A 387 -25.00 -17.46 12.56
N VAL A 388 -24.58 -18.69 12.28
CA VAL A 388 -23.51 -19.34 13.06
C VAL A 388 -22.18 -18.60 12.89
N ILE A 389 -21.80 -18.26 11.65
CA ILE A 389 -20.57 -17.48 11.39
C ILE A 389 -20.66 -16.12 12.09
N PHE A 390 -21.81 -15.45 11.97
CA PHE A 390 -22.06 -14.17 12.62
C PHE A 390 -21.89 -14.29 14.14
N LEU A 391 -22.59 -15.23 14.78
CA LEU A 391 -22.55 -15.39 16.23
C LEU A 391 -21.13 -15.68 16.70
N VAL A 392 -20.41 -16.61 16.06
CA VAL A 392 -19.04 -16.96 16.47
C VAL A 392 -18.12 -15.74 16.41
N LEU A 393 -18.16 -14.95 15.33
CA LEU A 393 -17.25 -13.81 15.17
C LEU A 393 -17.64 -12.63 16.05
N PHE A 394 -18.90 -12.20 16.03
CA PHE A 394 -19.35 -11.01 16.74
C PHE A 394 -19.42 -11.20 18.26
N THR A 395 -19.70 -12.41 18.73
CA THR A 395 -19.69 -12.71 20.18
C THR A 395 -18.34 -13.15 20.71
N THR A 396 -17.29 -13.10 19.87
CA THR A 396 -15.93 -13.51 20.24
C THR A 396 -15.95 -14.93 20.81
N VAL A 397 -16.45 -15.88 20.01
CA VAL A 397 -16.64 -17.29 20.39
C VAL A 397 -17.50 -17.43 21.66
N PHE A 398 -18.66 -16.76 21.68
CA PHE A 398 -19.66 -16.82 22.77
C PHE A 398 -19.22 -16.27 24.12
N THR A 399 -18.10 -15.53 24.18
CA THR A 399 -17.63 -14.88 25.41
C THR A 399 -18.23 -13.49 25.62
N ASN A 400 -18.82 -12.90 24.58
CA ASN A 400 -19.38 -11.55 24.60
C ASN A 400 -20.76 -11.48 23.91
N GLY A 401 -21.84 -11.67 24.68
CA GLY A 401 -23.21 -11.61 24.16
C GLY A 401 -23.62 -10.25 23.57
N ALA A 402 -23.03 -9.15 24.02
CA ALA A 402 -23.34 -7.80 23.53
C ALA A 402 -22.97 -7.62 22.04
N GLY A 403 -22.08 -8.48 21.52
CA GLY A 403 -21.71 -8.54 20.11
C GLY A 403 -22.88 -8.69 19.14
N ILE A 404 -23.99 -9.30 19.56
CA ILE A 404 -25.20 -9.43 18.72
C ILE A 404 -25.80 -8.05 18.44
N ALA A 405 -25.94 -7.22 19.48
CA ALA A 405 -26.48 -5.87 19.36
C ALA A 405 -25.50 -4.96 18.62
N SER A 406 -24.22 -4.99 18.98
CA SER A 406 -23.23 -4.16 18.31
C SER A 406 -22.99 -4.57 16.85
N GLY A 407 -23.22 -5.84 16.48
CA GLY A 407 -23.17 -6.30 15.09
C GLY A 407 -24.40 -5.91 14.26
N TRP A 408 -25.59 -6.38 14.63
CA TRP A 408 -26.81 -6.13 13.81
C TRP A 408 -27.31 -4.69 13.89
N VAL A 409 -27.18 -4.03 15.04
CA VAL A 409 -27.60 -2.63 15.19
C VAL A 409 -26.41 -1.71 15.05
N GLY A 410 -25.34 -1.99 15.80
CA GLY A 410 -24.19 -1.09 15.92
C GLY A 410 -23.45 -0.85 14.60
N SER A 411 -23.13 -1.89 13.82
CA SER A 411 -22.31 -1.75 12.60
C SER A 411 -22.93 -0.77 11.59
N VAL A 412 -24.17 -1.00 11.15
CA VAL A 412 -24.84 -0.09 10.21
C VAL A 412 -25.28 1.20 10.88
N GLY A 413 -25.64 1.18 12.17
CA GLY A 413 -26.01 2.38 12.93
C GLY A 413 -24.86 3.38 12.98
N TYR A 414 -23.65 2.91 13.27
CA TYR A 414 -22.43 3.71 13.30
C TYR A 414 -22.07 4.23 11.92
N TRP A 415 -22.12 3.38 10.88
CA TRP A 415 -21.89 3.82 9.51
C TRP A 415 -22.83 4.95 9.06
N LEU A 416 -24.11 4.89 9.46
CA LEU A 416 -25.10 5.93 9.18
C LEU A 416 -24.87 7.23 9.95
N GLU A 417 -24.19 7.20 11.09
CA GLU A 417 -23.80 8.40 11.85
C GLU A 417 -22.53 9.03 11.27
N GLN A 418 -21.57 8.23 10.81
CA GLN A 418 -20.33 8.73 10.19
C GLN A 418 -20.56 9.53 8.90
N GLN A 419 -21.69 9.35 8.22
CA GLN A 419 -22.06 10.16 7.05
C GLN A 419 -22.14 11.67 7.38
N GLY A 420 -22.48 12.03 8.62
CA GLY A 420 -22.53 13.43 9.08
C GLY A 420 -21.16 14.00 9.47
N VAL A 421 -20.24 13.15 9.95
CA VAL A 421 -18.91 13.58 10.44
C VAL A 421 -18.01 14.06 9.31
N LYS A 422 -18.11 13.44 8.11
CA LYS A 422 -17.31 13.79 6.92
C LYS A 422 -15.81 13.93 7.22
N ARG A 423 -15.21 12.92 7.85
CA ARG A 423 -13.77 12.91 8.20
C ARG A 423 -12.93 13.26 6.96
N GLY A 424 -12.01 14.21 7.12
CA GLY A 424 -11.19 14.73 6.01
C GLY A 424 -11.94 15.54 4.95
N GLY A 425 -13.24 15.84 5.12
CA GLY A 425 -13.97 16.86 4.35
C GLY A 425 -13.87 16.77 2.82
N GLN A 426 -13.62 15.59 2.24
CA GLN A 426 -13.18 15.51 0.86
C GLN A 426 -14.26 15.90 -0.16
N PRO A 427 -13.89 16.59 -1.26
CA PRO A 427 -14.82 17.03 -2.28
C PRO A 427 -15.44 15.84 -3.03
N TRP A 428 -16.59 16.06 -3.67
CA TRP A 428 -17.29 15.03 -4.45
C TRP A 428 -16.45 14.46 -5.59
N PHE A 429 -15.51 15.24 -6.13
CA PHE A 429 -14.61 14.82 -7.21
C PHE A 429 -13.31 14.15 -6.71
N TYR A 430 -13.17 13.85 -5.42
CA TYR A 430 -11.96 13.26 -4.84
C TYR A 430 -11.45 12.03 -5.62
N TYR A 431 -12.32 11.05 -5.90
CA TYR A 431 -11.92 9.87 -6.68
C TYR A 431 -11.68 10.16 -8.18
N LEU A 432 -12.13 11.31 -8.71
CA LEU A 432 -11.74 11.76 -10.06
C LEU A 432 -10.27 12.20 -10.13
N VAL A 433 -9.64 12.48 -8.98
CA VAL A 433 -8.21 12.80 -8.88
C VAL A 433 -7.40 11.54 -8.61
N VAL A 434 -7.80 10.74 -7.62
CA VAL A 434 -7.03 9.55 -7.19
C VAL A 434 -6.97 8.46 -8.26
N LEU A 435 -8.08 8.15 -8.93
CA LEU A 435 -8.12 7.05 -9.91
C LEU A 435 -7.17 7.28 -11.11
N PRO A 436 -7.16 8.45 -11.78
CA PRO A 436 -6.19 8.72 -12.85
C PRO A 436 -4.73 8.71 -12.42
N MET A 437 -4.43 8.97 -11.14
CA MET A 437 -3.04 8.97 -10.64
C MET A 437 -2.50 7.55 -10.43
N TYR A 438 -3.33 6.63 -9.92
CA TYR A 438 -2.86 5.32 -9.50
C TYR A 438 -3.44 4.15 -10.31
N ASP A 439 -4.76 4.14 -10.55
CA ASP A 439 -5.46 3.04 -11.22
C ASP A 439 -6.04 3.46 -12.59
N PHE A 440 -5.29 4.27 -13.33
CA PHE A 440 -5.70 4.74 -14.66
C PHE A 440 -5.90 3.61 -15.67
N LEU A 441 -5.13 2.52 -15.56
CA LEU A 441 -5.23 1.39 -16.50
C LEU A 441 -6.56 0.63 -16.34
N PRO A 442 -6.98 0.23 -15.13
CA PRO A 442 -8.35 -0.23 -14.87
C PRO A 442 -9.42 0.76 -15.35
N LEU A 443 -9.26 2.05 -15.05
CA LEU A 443 -10.20 3.11 -15.46
C LEU A 443 -10.38 3.17 -16.99
N LEU A 444 -9.28 3.25 -17.73
CA LEU A 444 -9.29 3.27 -19.20
C LEU A 444 -9.92 2.01 -19.78
N GLY A 445 -9.63 0.84 -19.20
CA GLY A 445 -10.25 -0.42 -19.60
C GLY A 445 -11.76 -0.43 -19.38
N ALA A 446 -12.24 0.05 -18.23
CA ALA A 446 -13.65 0.16 -17.91
C ALA A 446 -14.39 1.11 -18.87
N LEU A 447 -13.79 2.26 -19.21
CA LEU A 447 -14.32 3.20 -20.21
C LEU A 447 -14.26 2.65 -21.64
N GLY A 448 -13.27 1.80 -21.94
CA GLY A 448 -13.11 1.16 -23.24
C GLY A 448 -14.14 0.08 -23.54
N VAL A 449 -14.70 -0.59 -22.52
CA VAL A 449 -15.68 -1.67 -22.71
C VAL A 449 -16.96 -1.17 -23.41
N PRO A 450 -17.64 -0.10 -22.97
CA PRO A 450 -18.80 0.45 -23.68
C PRO A 450 -18.47 0.86 -25.12
N VAL A 451 -17.30 1.45 -25.36
CA VAL A 451 -16.84 1.83 -26.71
C VAL A 451 -16.68 0.61 -27.60
N TYR A 452 -16.03 -0.44 -27.08
CA TYR A 452 -15.85 -1.72 -27.79
C TYR A 452 -17.21 -2.38 -28.12
N LEU A 453 -18.11 -2.47 -27.14
CA LEU A 453 -19.44 -3.05 -27.32
C LEU A 453 -20.28 -2.24 -28.30
N GLY A 454 -20.27 -0.90 -28.18
CA GLY A 454 -20.98 0.02 -29.07
C GLY A 454 -20.48 -0.04 -30.51
N GLY A 455 -19.16 -0.06 -30.70
CA GLY A 455 -18.55 -0.21 -32.03
C GLY A 455 -18.90 -1.55 -32.69
N ARG A 456 -18.91 -2.65 -31.92
CA ARG A 456 -19.36 -3.96 -32.42
C ARG A 456 -20.85 -3.98 -32.75
N ALA A 457 -21.69 -3.37 -31.92
CA ALA A 457 -23.12 -3.28 -32.17
C ALA A 457 -23.41 -2.47 -33.45
N LEU A 458 -22.71 -1.37 -33.68
CA LEU A 458 -22.82 -0.56 -34.89
C LEU A 458 -22.40 -1.34 -36.15
N LEU A 459 -21.22 -1.98 -36.11
CA LEU A 459 -20.75 -2.83 -37.22
C LEU A 459 -21.65 -4.03 -37.49
N GLY A 460 -22.26 -4.60 -36.43
CA GLY A 460 -23.23 -5.68 -36.52
C GLY A 460 -24.55 -5.24 -37.16
N ARG A 461 -25.07 -4.06 -36.78
CA ARG A 461 -26.26 -3.45 -37.39
C ARG A 461 -26.05 -3.08 -38.86
N LEU A 462 -24.85 -2.64 -39.23
CA LEU A 462 -24.48 -2.40 -40.63
C LEU A 462 -24.40 -3.71 -41.44
N ARG A 463 -24.20 -4.87 -40.79
CA ARG A 463 -24.03 -6.18 -41.45
C ARG A 463 -25.27 -7.07 -41.43
N ARG A 464 -26.26 -6.85 -40.57
CA ARG A 464 -27.47 -7.69 -40.45
C ARG A 464 -28.75 -6.87 -40.64
N ARG A 465 -29.65 -7.36 -41.51
CA ARG A 465 -31.08 -6.98 -41.45
C ARG A 465 -31.68 -7.49 -40.15
N ALA A 466 -32.62 -6.72 -39.60
CA ALA A 466 -33.27 -6.95 -38.32
C ALA A 466 -33.80 -8.39 -38.18
N GLU A 467 -33.12 -9.20 -37.39
CA GLU A 467 -33.67 -10.41 -36.78
C GLU A 467 -33.82 -10.14 -35.28
N GLU A 468 -34.88 -10.70 -34.69
CA GLU A 468 -35.17 -10.65 -33.25
C GLU A 468 -34.01 -11.30 -32.50
N ALA A 469 -33.13 -10.48 -31.93
CA ALA A 469 -31.99 -10.98 -31.18
C ALA A 469 -32.50 -11.74 -29.92
N PRO A 470 -32.11 -13.01 -29.71
CA PRO A 470 -32.50 -13.75 -28.53
C PRO A 470 -31.94 -13.08 -27.27
N LEU A 471 -32.61 -13.33 -26.14
CA LEU A 471 -32.22 -12.78 -24.86
C LEU A 471 -30.77 -13.12 -24.50
N PRO A 472 -30.01 -12.18 -23.92
CA PRO A 472 -28.64 -12.45 -23.48
C PRO A 472 -28.63 -13.62 -22.48
N GLY A 473 -27.87 -14.67 -22.77
CA GLY A 473 -27.71 -15.81 -21.86
C GLY A 473 -27.12 -15.39 -20.51
N MET A 474 -27.33 -16.17 -19.44
CA MET A 474 -26.89 -15.83 -18.07
C MET A 474 -25.42 -15.41 -17.98
N ARG A 475 -24.53 -16.05 -18.76
CA ARG A 475 -23.10 -15.73 -18.85
C ARG A 475 -22.83 -14.30 -19.32
N SER A 476 -23.63 -13.82 -20.26
CA SER A 476 -23.46 -12.47 -20.84
C SER A 476 -23.88 -11.34 -19.92
N LEU A 477 -24.55 -11.64 -18.79
CA LEU A 477 -24.97 -10.67 -17.79
C LEU A 477 -23.82 -10.16 -16.91
N PHE A 478 -22.68 -10.85 -16.91
CA PHE A 478 -21.55 -10.47 -16.05
C PHE A 478 -20.94 -9.12 -16.41
N VAL A 479 -20.74 -8.84 -17.71
CA VAL A 479 -20.18 -7.55 -18.16
C VAL A 479 -21.13 -6.38 -17.87
N PRO A 480 -22.44 -6.44 -18.18
CA PRO A 480 -23.41 -5.44 -17.74
C PRO A 480 -23.44 -5.24 -16.22
N PHE A 481 -23.36 -6.32 -15.44
CA PHE A 481 -23.24 -6.23 -13.98
C PHE A 481 -21.98 -5.50 -13.56
N ALA A 482 -20.81 -5.87 -14.10
CA ALA A 482 -19.54 -5.24 -13.75
C ALA A 482 -19.50 -3.75 -14.15
N LEU A 483 -20.13 -3.38 -15.28
CA LEU A 483 -20.32 -1.98 -15.68
C LEU A 483 -21.20 -1.23 -14.68
N ALA A 484 -22.35 -1.80 -14.32
CA ALA A 484 -23.23 -1.23 -13.31
C ALA A 484 -22.54 -1.11 -11.95
N TRP A 485 -21.77 -2.13 -11.56
CA TRP A 485 -21.00 -2.14 -10.32
C TRP A 485 -19.91 -1.07 -10.32
N ALA A 486 -19.13 -0.93 -11.41
CA ALA A 486 -18.13 0.14 -11.54
C ALA A 486 -18.79 1.53 -11.43
N PHE A 487 -19.86 1.77 -12.18
CA PHE A 487 -20.58 3.04 -12.19
C PHE A 487 -21.21 3.38 -10.84
N LEU A 488 -22.00 2.46 -10.28
CA LEU A 488 -22.70 2.67 -9.01
C LEU A 488 -21.73 2.76 -7.83
N SER A 489 -20.60 2.05 -7.86
CA SER A 489 -19.55 2.21 -6.85
C SER A 489 -18.95 3.60 -6.94
N TRP A 490 -18.54 4.03 -8.13
CA TRP A 490 -17.91 5.34 -8.29
C TRP A 490 -18.84 6.47 -7.84
N VAL A 491 -20.10 6.47 -8.27
CA VAL A 491 -21.12 7.42 -7.81
C VAL A 491 -21.37 7.30 -6.30
N GLY A 492 -21.59 6.08 -5.80
CA GLY A 492 -21.94 5.82 -4.40
C GLY A 492 -20.85 6.29 -3.44
N TYR A 493 -19.59 5.97 -3.69
CA TYR A 493 -18.48 6.41 -2.86
C TYR A 493 -18.18 7.91 -3.04
N SER A 494 -18.41 8.49 -4.22
CA SER A 494 -18.22 9.93 -4.45
C SER A 494 -19.31 10.78 -3.77
N TYR A 495 -20.49 10.21 -3.53
CA TYR A 495 -21.58 10.86 -2.82
C TYR A 495 -21.54 10.60 -1.31
N ALA A 496 -20.98 9.48 -0.87
CA ALA A 496 -20.83 9.16 0.56
C ALA A 496 -20.13 10.31 1.32
N GLY A 497 -20.60 10.57 2.55
CA GLY A 497 -20.07 11.62 3.41
C GLY A 497 -18.61 11.37 3.73
N GLU A 498 -18.25 10.13 4.06
CA GLU A 498 -16.88 9.69 4.27
C GLU A 498 -16.24 9.24 2.95
N LYS A 499 -15.14 9.90 2.56
CA LYS A 499 -14.34 9.55 1.37
C LYS A 499 -12.89 9.43 1.78
N MET A 500 -12.28 8.29 1.48
CA MET A 500 -10.99 7.91 2.00
C MET A 500 -10.21 7.10 0.96
N PRO A 501 -8.86 7.17 0.95
CA PRO A 501 -8.06 6.57 -0.10
C PRO A 501 -8.27 5.05 -0.24
N TRP A 502 -8.48 4.33 0.88
CA TRP A 502 -8.67 2.87 0.85
C TRP A 502 -9.93 2.43 0.13
N LEU A 503 -10.97 3.26 0.08
CA LEU A 503 -12.22 2.91 -0.61
C LEU A 503 -12.03 2.81 -2.13
N VAL A 504 -10.91 3.31 -2.66
CA VAL A 504 -10.60 3.20 -4.09
C VAL A 504 -10.54 1.74 -4.54
N VAL A 505 -10.12 0.79 -3.69
CA VAL A 505 -10.05 -0.64 -4.06
C VAL A 505 -11.43 -1.22 -4.41
N HIS A 506 -12.50 -0.73 -3.77
CA HIS A 506 -13.87 -1.12 -4.06
C HIS A 506 -14.36 -0.59 -5.42
N ILE A 507 -13.83 0.56 -5.87
CA ILE A 507 -14.11 1.17 -7.18
C ILE A 507 -13.25 0.52 -8.27
N THR A 508 -11.97 0.29 -7.99
CA THR A 508 -10.98 -0.26 -8.91
C THR A 508 -11.27 -1.72 -9.27
N THR A 509 -11.75 -2.54 -8.32
CA THR A 509 -11.98 -3.98 -8.54
C THR A 509 -12.88 -4.29 -9.76
N PRO A 510 -14.12 -3.75 -9.89
CA PRO A 510 -14.93 -3.99 -11.07
C PRO A 510 -14.28 -3.46 -12.36
N MET A 511 -13.55 -2.35 -12.28
CA MET A 511 -12.84 -1.78 -13.42
C MET A 511 -11.71 -2.72 -13.90
N VAL A 512 -11.00 -3.37 -12.98
CA VAL A 512 -9.99 -4.39 -13.29
C VAL A 512 -10.60 -5.58 -14.02
N LEU A 513 -11.76 -6.07 -13.58
CA LEU A 513 -12.44 -7.20 -14.23
C LEU A 513 -12.87 -6.84 -15.66
N LEU A 514 -13.38 -5.62 -15.87
CA LEU A 514 -13.74 -5.10 -17.20
C LEU A 514 -12.52 -4.92 -18.11
N ALA A 515 -11.45 -4.32 -17.57
CA ALA A 515 -10.20 -4.13 -18.29
C ALA A 515 -9.56 -5.47 -18.69
N GLY A 516 -9.55 -6.44 -17.77
CA GLY A 516 -9.07 -7.80 -18.04
C GLY A 516 -9.88 -8.50 -19.13
N TRP A 517 -11.22 -8.42 -19.05
CA TRP A 517 -12.11 -8.94 -20.11
C TRP A 517 -11.81 -8.29 -21.47
N LEU A 518 -11.69 -6.95 -21.53
CA LEU A 518 -11.41 -6.23 -22.77
C LEU A 518 -10.04 -6.61 -23.35
N ALA A 519 -9.00 -6.61 -22.51
CA ALA A 519 -7.65 -6.99 -22.91
C ALA A 519 -7.61 -8.43 -23.45
N GLY A 520 -8.32 -9.36 -22.80
CA GLY A 520 -8.48 -10.73 -23.28
C GLY A 520 -9.12 -10.79 -24.67
N ARG A 521 -10.21 -10.05 -24.89
CA ARG A 521 -10.88 -9.97 -26.20
C ARG A 521 -10.00 -9.36 -27.29
N LEU A 522 -9.18 -8.37 -26.96
CA LEU A 522 -8.25 -7.76 -27.91
C LEU A 522 -7.09 -8.71 -28.25
N LEU A 523 -6.54 -9.42 -27.26
CA LEU A 523 -5.48 -10.41 -27.45
C LEU A 523 -5.94 -11.60 -28.29
N GLU A 524 -7.14 -12.13 -28.02
CA GLU A 524 -7.74 -13.22 -28.78
C GLU A 524 -8.13 -12.81 -30.21
N ALA A 525 -8.36 -11.52 -30.45
CA ALA A 525 -8.73 -11.01 -31.77
C ALA A 525 -7.56 -10.95 -32.76
N VAL A 526 -6.31 -11.13 -32.32
CA VAL A 526 -5.09 -11.11 -33.14
C VAL A 526 -4.81 -12.48 -33.73
N ASP A 527 -4.53 -12.56 -35.04
CA ASP A 527 -4.00 -13.77 -35.68
C ASP A 527 -2.51 -13.97 -35.35
N TRP A 528 -2.23 -14.52 -34.17
CA TRP A 528 -0.86 -14.70 -33.66
C TRP A 528 0.01 -15.58 -34.55
N ARG A 529 -0.58 -16.50 -35.31
CA ARG A 529 0.15 -17.33 -36.27
C ARG A 529 0.70 -16.47 -37.40
N ARG A 530 -0.17 -15.65 -38.03
CA ARG A 530 0.24 -14.71 -39.07
C ARG A 530 1.24 -13.70 -38.55
N VAL A 531 0.99 -13.11 -37.37
CA VAL A 531 1.90 -12.14 -36.75
C VAL A 531 3.29 -12.74 -36.53
N ARG A 532 3.37 -13.99 -36.08
CA ARG A 532 4.65 -14.69 -35.91
C ARG A 532 5.34 -14.99 -37.24
N GLU A 533 4.64 -15.65 -38.17
CA GLU A 533 5.20 -16.06 -39.48
C GLU A 533 5.66 -14.87 -40.32
N ARG A 534 4.98 -13.73 -40.21
CA ARG A 534 5.30 -12.50 -40.96
C ARG A 534 6.13 -11.48 -40.18
N HIS A 535 6.69 -11.87 -39.03
CA HIS A 535 7.52 -11.02 -38.17
C HIS A 535 6.81 -9.73 -37.68
N GLY A 536 5.47 -9.71 -37.64
CA GLY A 536 4.69 -8.58 -37.16
C GLY A 536 4.88 -8.29 -35.67
N TRP A 537 5.36 -9.26 -34.88
CA TRP A 537 5.69 -9.06 -33.48
C TRP A 537 6.79 -7.99 -33.26
N LEU A 538 7.64 -7.73 -34.26
CA LEU A 538 8.61 -6.63 -34.23
C LEU A 538 7.96 -5.25 -34.11
N LEU A 539 6.69 -5.10 -34.51
CA LEU A 539 5.94 -3.86 -34.32
C LEU A 539 5.88 -3.46 -32.85
N VAL A 540 5.77 -4.42 -31.92
CA VAL A 540 5.70 -4.15 -30.48
C VAL A 540 6.99 -3.51 -29.96
N LEU A 541 8.14 -3.84 -30.57
CA LEU A 541 9.45 -3.27 -30.22
C LEU A 541 9.71 -1.93 -30.93
N LEU A 542 9.26 -1.79 -32.18
CA LEU A 542 9.55 -0.63 -33.02
C LEU A 542 8.60 0.54 -32.79
N LEU A 543 7.35 0.29 -32.38
CA LEU A 543 6.37 1.34 -32.13
C LEU A 543 6.79 2.30 -30.99
N PRO A 544 7.32 1.84 -29.83
CA PRO A 544 7.86 2.73 -28.81
C PRO A 544 9.06 3.55 -29.31
N ALA A 545 9.95 2.94 -30.09
CA ALA A 545 11.10 3.63 -30.68
C ALA A 545 10.66 4.72 -31.67
N LEU A 546 9.65 4.42 -32.49
CA LEU A 546 9.05 5.39 -33.42
C LEU A 546 8.39 6.54 -32.66
N ALA A 547 7.64 6.24 -31.60
CA ALA A 547 7.03 7.25 -30.74
C ALA A 547 8.10 8.17 -30.11
N ALA A 548 9.18 7.60 -29.59
CA ALA A 548 10.29 8.37 -29.02
C ALA A 548 10.98 9.27 -30.07
N ALA A 549 11.25 8.75 -31.27
CA ALA A 549 11.83 9.53 -32.36
C ALA A 549 10.90 10.68 -32.80
N LEU A 550 9.59 10.42 -32.88
CA LEU A 550 8.59 11.42 -33.21
C LEU A 550 8.48 12.49 -32.12
N THR A 551 8.49 12.11 -30.84
CA THR A 551 8.49 13.05 -29.72
C THR A 551 9.74 13.93 -29.73
N ALA A 552 10.92 13.35 -29.97
CA ALA A 552 12.16 14.11 -30.11
C ALA A 552 12.10 15.11 -31.28
N LEU A 553 11.59 14.67 -32.43
CA LEU A 553 11.41 15.52 -33.61
C LEU A 553 10.46 16.69 -33.33
N VAL A 554 9.26 16.42 -32.78
CA VAL A 554 8.24 17.44 -32.49
C VAL A 554 8.70 18.40 -31.38
N GLY A 555 9.35 17.88 -30.34
CA GLY A 555 9.90 18.68 -29.24
C GLY A 555 10.96 19.67 -29.75
N ALA A 556 11.97 19.17 -30.45
CA ALA A 556 13.02 20.01 -31.02
C ALA A 556 12.49 21.00 -32.07
N ALA A 557 11.47 20.61 -32.85
CA ALA A 557 10.79 21.51 -33.79
C ALA A 557 10.08 22.68 -33.07
N GLY A 558 9.49 22.42 -31.89
CA GLY A 558 8.83 23.44 -31.08
C GLY A 558 9.81 24.42 -30.42
N GLU A 559 11.02 23.97 -30.08
CA GLU A 559 12.10 24.82 -29.55
C GLU A 559 12.81 25.64 -30.63
N GLY A 560 12.69 25.23 -31.91
CA GLY A 560 13.30 25.89 -33.05
C GLY A 560 14.70 25.35 -33.34
N PRO A 561 14.86 24.41 -34.30
CA PRO A 561 16.18 23.95 -34.72
C PRO A 561 16.88 25.01 -35.58
N PHE A 562 18.21 24.90 -35.73
CA PHE A 562 19.05 25.78 -36.56
C PHE A 562 19.17 27.24 -36.08
N GLN A 563 19.06 27.48 -34.77
CA GLN A 563 19.11 28.83 -34.18
C GLN A 563 20.54 29.39 -34.00
N GLY A 564 21.58 28.54 -34.07
CA GLY A 564 22.97 28.98 -33.99
C GLY A 564 23.94 27.84 -33.69
N VAL A 565 25.15 28.21 -33.25
CA VAL A 565 26.31 27.31 -33.09
C VAL A 565 26.70 27.05 -31.63
N GLU A 566 25.95 27.60 -30.67
CA GLU A 566 26.17 27.28 -29.26
C GLU A 566 25.72 25.85 -28.94
N LEU A 567 26.31 25.24 -27.91
CA LEU A 567 26.11 23.82 -27.59
C LEU A 567 24.62 23.47 -27.41
N ASP A 568 23.86 24.27 -26.66
CA ASP A 568 22.44 24.01 -26.42
C ASP A 568 21.61 24.09 -27.71
N GLN A 569 21.92 25.05 -28.59
CA GLN A 569 21.25 25.20 -29.90
C GLN A 569 21.63 24.07 -30.87
N LEU A 570 22.88 23.60 -30.81
CA LEU A 570 23.36 22.44 -31.56
C LEU A 570 22.73 21.15 -31.04
N LEU A 571 22.49 21.00 -29.74
CA LEU A 571 21.79 19.86 -29.15
C LEU A 571 20.34 19.79 -29.63
N VAL A 572 19.62 20.93 -29.67
CA VAL A 572 18.26 20.99 -30.25
C VAL A 572 18.28 20.60 -31.73
N THR A 573 19.23 21.14 -32.49
CA THR A 573 19.37 20.83 -33.93
C THR A 573 19.73 19.36 -34.18
N GLY A 574 20.64 18.80 -33.39
CA GLY A 574 21.02 17.38 -33.44
C GLY A 574 19.87 16.46 -33.06
N THR A 575 19.08 16.84 -32.05
CA THR A 575 17.86 16.12 -31.64
C THR A 575 16.81 16.16 -32.74
N PHE A 576 16.63 17.31 -33.41
CA PHE A 576 15.73 17.44 -34.56
C PHE A 576 16.15 16.54 -35.73
N LEU A 577 17.42 16.60 -36.16
CA LEU A 577 17.93 15.80 -37.28
C LEU A 577 17.89 14.30 -36.97
N GLY A 578 18.34 13.91 -35.78
CA GLY A 578 18.27 12.53 -35.30
C GLY A 578 16.83 12.02 -35.21
N GLY A 579 15.92 12.84 -34.68
CA GLY A 579 14.48 12.58 -34.62
C GLY A 579 13.85 12.43 -36.01
N LEU A 580 14.24 13.27 -36.98
CA LEU A 580 13.75 13.20 -38.36
C LEU A 580 14.19 11.90 -39.05
N VAL A 581 15.50 11.61 -39.01
CA VAL A 581 16.06 10.38 -39.60
C VAL A 581 15.46 9.15 -38.93
N GLY A 582 15.38 9.15 -37.60
CA GLY A 582 14.78 8.07 -36.82
C GLY A 582 13.31 7.86 -37.17
N THR A 583 12.52 8.93 -37.27
CA THR A 583 11.09 8.86 -37.61
C THR A 583 10.86 8.32 -39.02
N LEU A 584 11.65 8.78 -40.00
CA LEU A 584 11.53 8.29 -41.39
C LEU A 584 11.93 6.81 -41.50
N PHE A 585 13.07 6.42 -40.90
CA PHE A 585 13.55 5.06 -40.94
C PHE A 585 12.64 4.07 -40.19
N LEU A 586 12.31 4.38 -38.94
CA LEU A 586 11.42 3.54 -38.12
C LEU A 586 9.99 3.57 -38.68
N GLY A 587 9.52 4.70 -39.19
CA GLY A 587 8.21 4.84 -39.81
C GLY A 587 8.08 3.98 -41.06
N ALA A 588 9.09 3.96 -41.92
CA ALA A 588 9.13 3.06 -43.08
C ALA A 588 9.13 1.59 -42.66
N LEU A 589 9.94 1.21 -41.66
CA LEU A 589 10.01 -0.16 -41.16
C LEU A 589 8.69 -0.62 -40.53
N VAL A 590 8.08 0.23 -39.69
CA VAL A 590 6.75 0.01 -39.09
C VAL A 590 5.69 -0.11 -40.20
N GLY A 591 5.69 0.77 -41.20
CA GLY A 591 4.75 0.72 -42.33
C GLY A 591 4.87 -0.59 -43.13
N LEU A 592 6.09 -1.04 -43.41
CA LEU A 592 6.34 -2.31 -44.09
C LEU A 592 5.85 -3.51 -43.28
N LEU A 593 6.16 -3.55 -41.99
CA LEU A 593 5.73 -4.64 -41.10
C LEU A 593 4.21 -4.63 -40.87
N TRP A 594 3.60 -3.45 -40.76
CA TRP A 594 2.15 -3.30 -40.68
C TRP A 594 1.47 -3.86 -41.93
N ALA A 595 1.96 -3.47 -43.12
CA ALA A 595 1.42 -3.98 -44.39
C ALA A 595 1.53 -5.52 -44.47
N ARG A 596 2.62 -6.10 -43.96
CA ARG A 596 2.81 -7.56 -43.91
C ARG A 596 1.87 -8.25 -42.92
N ALA A 597 1.71 -7.69 -41.72
CA ALA A 597 0.83 -8.22 -40.67
C ALA A 597 -0.65 -8.12 -41.07
N GLY A 598 -1.01 -7.09 -41.83
CA GLY A 598 -2.38 -6.79 -42.27
C GLY A 598 -3.00 -5.66 -41.45
N ALA A 599 -3.88 -4.87 -42.08
CA ALA A 599 -4.39 -3.62 -41.50
C ALA A 599 -5.04 -3.79 -40.13
N ARG A 600 -5.84 -4.84 -39.94
CA ARG A 600 -6.51 -5.16 -38.68
C ARG A 600 -5.53 -5.58 -37.58
N ASP A 601 -4.65 -6.54 -37.88
CA ASP A 601 -3.71 -7.07 -36.88
C ASP A 601 -2.65 -6.03 -36.51
N GLY A 602 -2.20 -5.20 -37.47
CA GLY A 602 -1.34 -4.06 -37.20
C GLY A 602 -1.97 -3.04 -36.26
N LEU A 603 -3.26 -2.69 -36.45
CA LEU A 603 -3.99 -1.79 -35.55
C LEU A 603 -4.11 -2.39 -34.14
N LEU A 604 -4.46 -3.68 -34.04
CA LEU A 604 -4.54 -4.37 -32.75
C LEU A 604 -3.18 -4.39 -32.04
N LEU A 605 -2.09 -4.62 -32.77
CA LEU A 605 -0.73 -4.58 -32.22
C LEU A 605 -0.37 -3.18 -31.71
N VAL A 606 -0.79 -2.09 -32.37
CA VAL A 606 -0.60 -0.73 -31.84
C VAL A 606 -1.35 -0.56 -30.52
N VAL A 607 -2.63 -0.92 -30.48
CA VAL A 607 -3.45 -0.82 -29.26
C VAL A 607 -2.84 -1.64 -28.12
N LEU A 608 -2.42 -2.88 -28.40
CA LEU A 608 -1.78 -3.77 -27.41
C LEU A 608 -0.40 -3.26 -26.97
N THR A 609 0.36 -2.61 -27.85
CA THR A 609 1.65 -2.01 -27.50
C THR A 609 1.45 -0.80 -26.59
N GLY A 610 0.47 0.05 -26.89
CA GLY A 610 0.07 1.14 -25.99
C GLY A 610 -0.40 0.62 -24.62
N PHE A 611 -1.22 -0.44 -24.61
CA PHE A 611 -1.64 -1.10 -23.37
C PHE A 611 -0.44 -1.66 -22.59
N LEU A 612 0.54 -2.29 -23.26
CA LEU A 612 1.76 -2.79 -22.63
C LEU A 612 2.59 -1.66 -22.01
N ALA A 613 2.73 -0.51 -22.70
CA ALA A 613 3.41 0.65 -22.14
C ALA A 613 2.73 1.16 -20.86
N LEU A 614 1.39 1.20 -20.84
CA LEU A 614 0.61 1.56 -19.66
C LEU A 614 0.75 0.51 -18.54
N VAL A 615 0.85 -0.79 -18.86
CA VAL A 615 1.15 -1.86 -17.89
C VAL A 615 2.50 -1.63 -17.23
N LEU A 616 3.55 -1.35 -18.02
CA LEU A 616 4.89 -1.08 -17.48
C LEU A 616 4.92 0.17 -16.60
N LEU A 617 4.21 1.22 -17.00
CA LEU A 617 4.03 2.43 -16.19
C LEU A 617 3.29 2.13 -14.88
N THR A 618 2.25 1.32 -14.92
CA THR A 618 1.49 0.89 -13.73
C THR A 618 2.37 0.09 -12.78
N VAL A 619 3.16 -0.86 -13.29
CA VAL A 619 4.14 -1.63 -12.49
C VAL A 619 5.13 -0.71 -11.81
N ARG A 620 5.65 0.29 -12.53
CA ARG A 620 6.59 1.27 -11.98
C ARG A 620 5.95 2.09 -10.85
N ILE A 621 4.75 2.63 -11.06
CA ILE A 621 4.04 3.43 -10.05
C ILE A 621 3.76 2.57 -8.81
N ALA A 622 3.24 1.36 -9.01
CA ALA A 622 2.99 0.42 -7.93
C ALA A 622 4.28 0.13 -7.14
N TYR A 623 5.37 -0.20 -7.85
CA TYR A 623 6.65 -0.51 -7.23
C TYR A 623 7.20 0.66 -6.41
N ARG A 624 7.20 1.87 -6.99
CA ARG A 624 7.64 3.07 -6.28
C ARG A 624 6.79 3.31 -5.04
N PHE A 625 5.48 3.31 -5.19
CA PHE A 625 4.57 3.56 -4.08
C PHE A 625 4.75 2.56 -2.92
N SER A 626 4.85 1.26 -3.22
CA SER A 626 4.85 0.22 -2.17
C SER A 626 6.23 -0.15 -1.61
N PHE A 627 7.32 0.21 -2.30
CA PHE A 627 8.67 -0.23 -1.93
C PHE A 627 9.73 0.89 -1.87
N ILE A 628 9.49 2.03 -2.51
CA ILE A 628 10.44 3.16 -2.50
C ILE A 628 9.91 4.30 -1.63
N ASN A 629 8.65 4.67 -1.85
CA ASN A 629 7.98 5.81 -1.23
C ASN A 629 7.07 5.38 -0.04
N PHE A 630 7.25 4.16 0.47
CA PHE A 630 6.28 3.50 1.35
C PHE A 630 6.12 4.18 2.73
N ASP A 631 7.11 4.97 3.14
CA ASP A 631 7.24 5.78 4.36
C ASP A 631 7.35 7.30 4.05
N THR A 632 7.11 7.70 2.79
CA THR A 632 7.15 9.12 2.36
C THR A 632 5.77 9.79 2.38
N PRO A 633 5.69 11.09 2.74
CA PRO A 633 4.42 11.80 2.89
C PRO A 633 3.74 12.18 1.56
N ALA A 634 4.41 11.99 0.42
CA ALA A 634 3.98 12.52 -0.87
C ALA A 634 2.77 11.80 -1.49
N GLU A 635 2.41 10.61 -1.03
CA GLU A 635 1.49 9.71 -1.72
C GLU A 635 0.03 9.90 -1.30
N PHE A 636 -0.88 10.16 -2.26
CA PHE A 636 -2.31 10.39 -2.00
C PHE A 636 -3.10 9.14 -1.59
N LEU A 637 -2.54 7.96 -1.85
CA LEU A 637 -3.20 6.69 -1.53
C LEU A 637 -3.09 6.29 -0.05
N VAL A 638 -2.41 7.07 0.79
CA VAL A 638 -2.25 6.76 2.22
C VAL A 638 -3.07 7.73 3.06
N TYR A 639 -3.69 7.21 4.12
CA TYR A 639 -4.31 8.02 5.15
C TYR A 639 -3.40 8.03 6.36
N ALA A 640 -3.02 9.22 6.82
CA ALA A 640 -2.21 9.41 8.03
C ALA A 640 -0.92 8.55 8.00
N HIS A 641 0.01 8.96 7.13
CA HIS A 641 1.27 8.27 6.85
C HIS A 641 2.18 8.32 8.06
N GLU A 642 2.72 7.19 8.49
CA GLU A 642 3.67 7.20 9.61
C GLU A 642 5.10 7.42 9.15
N GLY A 643 5.79 8.29 9.89
CA GLY A 643 7.19 8.62 9.65
C GLY A 643 8.14 7.54 10.19
N PRO A 644 9.37 7.46 9.63
CA PRO A 644 10.40 6.57 10.12
C PRO A 644 10.81 6.87 11.58
N ASP A 645 10.59 8.10 12.07
CA ASP A 645 11.04 8.51 13.41
C ASP A 645 10.42 7.71 14.55
N VAL A 646 9.24 7.12 14.37
CA VAL A 646 8.67 6.20 15.36
C VAL A 646 9.58 4.99 15.55
N ARG A 647 10.07 4.41 14.44
CA ARG A 647 11.00 3.28 14.48
C ARG A 647 12.34 3.73 15.09
N THR A 648 12.84 4.89 14.69
CA THR A 648 14.06 5.49 15.27
C THR A 648 13.93 5.65 16.79
N THR A 649 12.79 6.14 17.30
CA THR A 649 12.54 6.25 18.74
C THR A 649 12.47 4.88 19.42
N MET A 650 11.84 3.88 18.80
CA MET A 650 11.79 2.53 19.37
C MET A 650 13.17 1.86 19.43
N GLU A 651 14.01 2.05 18.40
CA GLU A 651 15.40 1.59 18.38
C GLU A 651 16.24 2.27 19.49
N GLN A 652 16.05 3.58 19.69
CA GLN A 652 16.68 4.32 20.77
C GLN A 652 16.21 3.83 22.16
N LEU A 653 14.92 3.55 22.34
CA LEU A 653 14.38 2.99 23.57
C LEU A 653 14.96 1.61 23.88
N GLU A 654 15.12 0.75 22.87
CA GLU A 654 15.72 -0.57 23.04
C GLU A 654 17.21 -0.44 23.41
N GLU A 655 17.97 0.44 22.76
CA GLU A 655 19.38 0.71 23.10
C GLU A 655 19.52 1.26 24.53
N LEU A 656 18.65 2.20 24.92
CA LEU A 656 18.55 2.70 26.31
C LEU A 656 18.31 1.56 27.28
N SER A 657 17.34 0.69 26.96
CA SER A 657 17.00 -0.44 27.81
C SER A 657 18.15 -1.41 28.00
N LEU A 658 18.79 -1.82 26.90
CA LEU A 658 19.90 -2.78 26.94
C LEU A 658 21.07 -2.27 27.80
N ARG A 659 21.37 -0.98 27.71
CA ARG A 659 22.53 -0.38 28.38
C ARG A 659 22.27 0.01 29.83
N VAL A 660 21.05 0.39 30.17
CA VAL A 660 20.70 0.92 31.49
C VAL A 660 19.99 -0.14 32.33
N GLY A 661 19.05 -0.86 31.74
CA GLY A 661 18.26 -1.91 32.38
C GLY A 661 18.94 -3.29 32.37
N GLY A 662 20.02 -3.48 31.61
CA GLY A 662 20.72 -4.76 31.49
C GLY A 662 19.99 -5.80 30.63
N GLY A 663 19.01 -5.38 29.84
CA GLY A 663 18.19 -6.23 28.98
C GLY A 663 17.15 -5.42 28.18
N PRO A 664 16.53 -6.01 27.15
CA PRO A 664 15.55 -5.33 26.32
C PRO A 664 14.25 -5.05 27.10
N HIS A 665 13.62 -3.91 26.82
CA HIS A 665 12.31 -3.49 27.36
C HIS A 665 12.17 -3.32 28.89
N LEU A 666 13.27 -3.23 29.64
CA LEU A 666 13.28 -3.17 31.11
C LEU A 666 13.15 -1.76 31.69
N ILE A 667 13.42 -0.71 30.89
CA ILE A 667 13.28 0.69 31.35
C ILE A 667 11.82 1.09 31.47
N ASP A 668 11.55 2.09 32.30
CA ASP A 668 10.24 2.73 32.36
C ASP A 668 10.12 3.82 31.30
N VAL A 669 8.98 3.82 30.61
CA VAL A 669 8.65 4.78 29.55
C VAL A 669 7.30 5.37 29.86
N SER A 670 7.17 6.69 29.89
CA SER A 670 5.88 7.35 30.05
C SER A 670 5.40 7.90 28.70
N TYR A 671 4.09 7.80 28.44
CA TYR A 671 3.51 8.27 27.17
C TYR A 671 2.08 8.83 27.37
N GLY A 672 1.73 9.84 26.59
CA GLY A 672 0.46 10.58 26.71
C GLY A 672 -0.60 10.23 25.66
N PRO A 673 -1.81 10.81 25.75
CA PRO A 673 -2.92 10.62 24.79
C PRO A 673 -2.55 10.89 23.33
N ASP A 674 -2.33 12.15 22.95
CA ASP A 674 -1.66 12.61 21.73
C ASP A 674 -0.24 12.03 21.65
N GLY A 675 0.00 11.10 20.73
CA GLY A 675 1.24 10.30 20.66
C GLY A 675 1.16 8.92 21.32
N SER A 676 0.05 8.54 21.97
CA SER A 676 -0.13 7.14 22.43
C SER A 676 -0.17 6.20 21.24
N TRP A 677 -0.77 6.60 20.13
CA TRP A 677 -0.61 5.92 18.86
C TRP A 677 0.59 6.54 18.09
N PRO A 678 1.36 5.77 17.32
CA PRO A 678 1.34 4.30 17.19
C PRO A 678 2.05 3.56 18.33
N PHE A 679 2.69 4.28 19.26
CA PHE A 679 3.53 3.72 20.31
C PHE A 679 2.84 2.66 21.17
N ILE A 680 1.52 2.68 21.28
CA ILE A 680 0.74 1.71 22.04
C ILE A 680 0.92 0.27 21.56
N TRP A 681 1.18 0.08 20.26
CA TRP A 681 1.53 -1.23 19.71
C TRP A 681 2.96 -1.62 20.09
N TYR A 682 3.90 -0.69 19.99
CA TYR A 682 5.33 -0.95 20.19
C TYR A 682 5.75 -1.04 21.66
N LEU A 683 5.05 -0.31 22.54
CA LEU A 683 5.27 -0.33 23.99
C LEU A 683 4.63 -1.55 24.67
N ARG A 684 3.91 -2.42 23.94
CA ARG A 684 3.34 -3.66 24.51
C ARG A 684 4.39 -4.57 25.13
N ASP A 685 5.62 -4.51 24.61
CA ASP A 685 6.76 -5.30 25.05
C ASP A 685 7.47 -4.69 26.28
N TYR A 686 7.12 -3.46 26.67
CA TYR A 686 7.67 -2.72 27.82
C TYR A 686 6.74 -2.87 29.04
N PRO A 687 6.99 -3.81 29.97
CA PRO A 687 6.13 -4.03 31.15
C PRO A 687 6.04 -2.83 32.08
N ASN A 688 7.04 -1.94 32.05
CA ASN A 688 7.12 -0.74 32.89
C ASN A 688 6.62 0.53 32.16
N ALA A 689 6.04 0.41 30.95
CA ALA A 689 5.46 1.53 30.24
C ALA A 689 4.19 2.03 30.95
N ARG A 690 4.05 3.36 31.08
CA ARG A 690 2.99 4.02 31.85
C ARG A 690 2.30 5.08 31.01
N TYR A 691 0.98 4.93 30.87
CA TYR A 691 0.14 5.97 30.26
C TYR A 691 -0.14 7.09 31.26
N TYR A 692 0.06 8.34 30.87
CA TYR A 692 -0.33 9.51 31.66
C TYR A 692 -1.55 10.22 31.04
N PRO A 693 -2.53 10.69 31.85
CA PRO A 693 -3.72 11.37 31.33
C PRO A 693 -3.42 12.81 30.88
N GLU A 694 -4.39 13.50 30.27
CA GLU A 694 -4.26 14.91 29.82
C GLU A 694 -3.78 15.87 30.92
N GLN A 695 -4.14 15.59 32.18
CA GLN A 695 -3.66 16.32 33.35
C GLN A 695 -2.96 15.34 34.30
N PRO A 696 -1.67 15.05 34.06
CA PRO A 696 -0.96 14.04 34.82
C PRO A 696 -0.37 14.60 36.11
N ALA A 697 -0.27 13.76 37.14
CA ALA A 697 0.57 14.03 38.29
C ALA A 697 2.05 13.83 37.94
N ARG A 698 2.96 14.54 38.63
CA ARG A 698 4.42 14.49 38.38
C ARG A 698 4.96 13.05 38.30
N GLU A 699 4.52 12.17 39.20
CA GLU A 699 4.98 10.77 39.27
C GLU A 699 4.56 9.91 38.06
N GLN A 700 3.51 10.33 37.33
CA GLN A 700 3.03 9.65 36.13
C GLN A 700 3.83 10.04 34.89
N VAL A 701 4.44 11.24 34.90
CA VAL A 701 5.26 11.76 33.79
C VAL A 701 6.72 11.32 33.93
N LEU A 702 7.28 11.37 35.14
CA LEU A 702 8.70 11.06 35.35
C LEU A 702 9.01 9.59 35.10
N ALA A 703 9.81 9.35 34.06
CA ALA A 703 10.29 8.04 33.64
C ALA A 703 11.70 8.15 33.03
N THR A 704 12.38 7.04 32.75
CA THR A 704 13.67 7.06 32.07
C THR A 704 13.57 7.76 30.70
N ALA A 705 12.48 7.50 29.99
CA ALA A 705 12.14 8.17 28.74
C ALA A 705 10.66 8.59 28.72
N VAL A 706 10.36 9.72 28.09
CA VAL A 706 9.00 10.27 27.97
C VAL A 706 8.69 10.56 26.51
N ILE A 707 7.53 10.12 26.04
CA ILE A 707 7.01 10.41 24.69
C ILE A 707 5.78 11.31 24.85
N ALA A 708 5.85 12.51 24.28
CA ALA A 708 4.74 13.47 24.34
C ALA A 708 4.39 14.02 22.96
N GLY A 709 3.13 13.90 22.55
CA GLY A 709 2.60 14.57 21.36
C GLY A 709 2.54 16.08 21.53
N ARG A 710 2.39 16.79 20.41
CA ARG A 710 2.40 18.27 20.34
C ARG A 710 1.49 18.92 21.38
N ASP A 711 0.29 18.38 21.59
CA ASP A 711 -0.70 18.99 22.48
C ASP A 711 -0.34 18.85 23.98
N GLN A 712 0.69 18.07 24.31
CA GLN A 712 1.10 17.78 25.69
C GLN A 712 2.40 18.43 26.11
N TRP A 713 3.13 19.06 25.20
CA TRP A 713 4.45 19.62 25.51
C TRP A 713 4.39 20.60 26.69
N ALA A 714 3.44 21.53 26.66
CA ALA A 714 3.23 22.50 27.73
C ALA A 714 2.81 21.86 29.07
N VAL A 715 2.27 20.63 29.03
CA VAL A 715 1.83 19.89 30.22
C VAL A 715 3.00 19.12 30.85
N VAL A 716 3.86 18.50 30.05
CA VAL A 716 4.96 17.67 30.56
C VAL A 716 6.21 18.47 30.91
N GLU A 717 6.51 19.54 30.16
CA GLU A 717 7.74 20.33 30.31
C GLU A 717 7.94 20.93 31.72
N PRO A 718 6.91 21.43 32.42
CA PRO A 718 7.05 21.89 33.80
C PRO A 718 7.52 20.80 34.78
N TYR A 719 7.24 19.52 34.48
CA TYR A 719 7.67 18.39 35.31
C TYR A 719 9.06 17.88 34.96
N LEU A 720 9.44 17.95 33.68
CA LEU A 720 10.73 17.47 33.17
C LEU A 720 11.87 18.45 33.48
N GLY A 721 11.60 19.76 33.39
CA GLY A 721 12.58 20.81 33.66
C GLY A 721 13.91 20.60 32.93
N ASP A 722 15.02 20.93 33.59
CA ASP A 722 16.37 20.76 33.06
C ASP A 722 16.92 19.33 33.23
N GLU A 723 16.13 18.37 33.72
CA GLU A 723 16.59 17.00 33.99
C GLU A 723 16.58 16.10 32.74
N TYR A 724 16.02 16.55 31.62
CA TYR A 724 15.86 15.76 30.39
C TYR A 724 16.49 16.45 29.17
N TYR A 725 16.99 15.65 28.24
CA TYR A 725 17.25 16.07 26.86
C TYR A 725 15.97 15.91 26.03
N ARG A 726 15.79 16.79 25.04
CA ARG A 726 14.62 16.83 24.15
C ARG A 726 15.06 16.54 22.72
N PHE A 727 14.33 15.65 22.06
CA PHE A 727 14.45 15.37 20.64
C PHE A 727 13.09 15.59 19.97
N ASP A 728 13.08 16.39 18.91
CA ASP A 728 11.86 16.72 18.16
C ASP A 728 11.76 15.79 16.93
N TYR A 729 10.61 15.11 16.77
CA TYR A 729 10.39 14.09 15.75
C TYR A 729 9.01 14.20 15.08
N TYR A 730 8.88 13.58 13.91
CA TYR A 730 7.63 13.50 13.15
C TYR A 730 7.09 12.07 13.14
N PHE A 731 5.86 11.87 13.60
CA PHE A 731 5.26 10.53 13.58
C PHE A 731 4.14 10.39 12.57
N LEU A 732 3.57 11.50 12.07
CA LEU A 732 2.40 11.46 11.20
C LEU A 732 2.49 12.48 10.08
N TRP A 733 2.05 12.11 8.88
CA TRP A 733 1.90 13.00 7.74
C TRP A 733 0.54 12.80 7.10
N TRP A 734 -0.06 13.89 6.67
CA TRP A 734 -1.27 13.87 5.87
C TRP A 734 -0.92 14.20 4.41
N PRO A 735 -1.55 13.54 3.42
CA PRO A 735 -1.31 13.86 2.02
C PRO A 735 -1.68 15.32 1.71
N ILE A 736 -0.99 15.91 0.73
CA ILE A 736 -1.31 17.25 0.23
C ILE A 736 -2.75 17.31 -0.25
N GLU A 737 -3.45 18.41 0.05
CA GLU A 737 -4.87 18.60 -0.29
C GLU A 737 -5.12 19.68 -1.34
N ASP A 738 -4.10 20.07 -2.11
CA ASP A 738 -4.19 21.13 -3.13
C ASP A 738 -5.27 20.89 -4.18
N TYR A 739 -5.64 19.62 -4.42
CA TYR A 739 -6.78 19.28 -5.30
C TYR A 739 -8.10 19.86 -4.82
N ARG A 740 -8.24 20.26 -3.56
CA ARG A 740 -9.45 20.94 -3.06
C ARG A 740 -9.69 22.29 -3.74
N GLN A 741 -8.64 22.92 -4.25
CA GLN A 741 -8.71 24.17 -4.99
C GLN A 741 -8.98 23.97 -6.49
N LEU A 742 -9.27 22.74 -6.93
CA LEU A 742 -9.48 22.42 -8.33
C LEU A 742 -10.83 22.98 -8.82
N THR A 743 -10.77 23.91 -9.78
CA THR A 743 -11.91 24.37 -10.57
C THR A 743 -11.75 23.90 -12.02
N TRP A 744 -12.83 23.95 -12.82
CA TRP A 744 -12.75 23.62 -14.24
C TRP A 744 -11.76 24.53 -14.99
N GLU A 745 -11.77 25.82 -14.67
CA GLU A 745 -10.84 26.81 -15.24
C GLU A 745 -9.39 26.48 -14.90
N ARG A 746 -9.11 26.19 -13.62
CA ARG A 746 -7.77 25.79 -13.18
C ARG A 746 -7.33 24.49 -13.85
N LEU A 747 -8.21 23.49 -13.90
CA LEU A 747 -7.91 22.22 -14.57
C LEU A 747 -7.54 22.44 -16.04
N TRP A 748 -8.32 23.24 -16.77
CA TRP A 748 -8.08 23.52 -18.18
C TRP A 748 -6.78 24.29 -18.41
N ASP A 749 -6.50 25.30 -17.60
CA ASP A 749 -5.24 26.06 -17.63
C ASP A 749 -4.00 25.17 -17.37
N TRP A 750 -4.09 24.28 -16.38
CA TRP A 750 -3.02 23.34 -16.08
C TRP A 750 -2.80 22.28 -17.17
N LEU A 751 -3.87 21.87 -17.85
CA LEU A 751 -3.80 20.91 -18.96
C LEU A 751 -3.37 21.54 -20.30
N THR A 752 -3.53 22.84 -20.49
CA THR A 752 -3.19 23.51 -21.76
C THR A 752 -1.83 24.21 -21.72
N THR A 753 -1.40 24.73 -20.58
CA THR A 753 -0.11 25.42 -20.43
C THR A 753 1.07 24.43 -20.46
N PRO A 754 2.08 24.59 -21.36
CA PRO A 754 3.20 23.64 -21.49
C PRO A 754 3.98 23.42 -20.18
N ARG A 755 4.37 24.49 -19.48
CA ARG A 755 5.14 24.40 -18.24
C ARG A 755 4.37 23.68 -17.12
N LYS A 756 3.08 23.97 -16.97
CA LYS A 756 2.18 23.32 -15.99
C LYS A 756 1.97 21.83 -16.30
N ARG A 757 1.87 21.45 -17.58
CA ARG A 757 1.83 20.04 -17.99
C ARG A 757 3.09 19.28 -17.59
N VAL A 758 4.27 19.89 -17.73
CA VAL A 758 5.53 19.27 -17.29
C VAL A 758 5.52 19.09 -15.77
N ALA A 759 5.02 20.06 -15.00
CA ALA A 759 4.86 19.93 -13.56
C ALA A 759 3.90 18.78 -13.19
N LEU A 760 2.73 18.68 -13.84
CA LEU A 760 1.81 17.55 -13.64
C LEU A 760 2.44 16.20 -13.99
N TRP A 761 3.24 16.15 -15.06
CA TRP A 761 3.95 14.93 -15.42
C TRP A 761 5.01 14.55 -14.39
N ARG A 762 5.75 15.52 -13.83
CA ARG A 762 6.72 15.27 -12.75
C ARG A 762 6.04 14.78 -11.48
N LEU A 763 4.90 15.36 -11.12
CA LEU A 763 4.05 14.88 -10.03
C LEU A 763 3.58 13.45 -10.28
N PHE A 764 2.92 13.20 -11.41
CA PHE A 764 2.41 11.87 -11.73
C PHE A 764 3.51 10.80 -11.83
N TYR A 765 4.65 11.15 -12.45
CA TYR A 765 5.70 10.18 -12.74
C TYR A 765 6.66 9.97 -11.56
N ASN A 766 6.96 11.00 -10.77
CA ASN A 766 7.99 10.95 -9.73
C ASN A 766 7.53 11.39 -8.34
N MET A 767 6.29 11.87 -8.18
CA MET A 767 5.83 12.59 -7.00
C MET A 767 6.75 13.78 -6.66
N ASP A 768 7.27 14.44 -7.69
CA ASP A 768 8.20 15.55 -7.59
C ASP A 768 7.44 16.88 -7.64
N TYR A 769 7.37 17.55 -6.48
CA TYR A 769 6.69 18.82 -6.29
C TYR A 769 7.53 20.06 -6.64
N THR A 770 8.83 19.91 -6.92
CA THR A 770 9.74 21.07 -7.10
C THR A 770 9.25 22.10 -8.11
N LEU A 771 8.85 21.66 -9.31
CA LEU A 771 8.33 22.55 -10.35
C LEU A 771 6.88 22.98 -10.07
N TYR A 772 6.11 22.17 -9.34
CA TYR A 772 4.77 22.56 -8.91
C TYR A 772 4.86 23.76 -7.95
N ASP A 773 5.71 23.63 -6.94
CA ASP A 773 6.01 24.62 -5.90
C ASP A 773 6.56 25.92 -6.48
N GLU A 774 7.48 25.84 -7.46
CA GLU A 774 7.97 27.01 -8.17
C GLU A 774 6.84 27.78 -8.89
N ILE A 775 5.86 27.06 -9.45
CA ILE A 775 4.74 27.66 -10.19
C ILE A 775 3.68 28.22 -9.25
N THR A 776 3.38 27.54 -8.14
CA THR A 776 2.31 27.92 -7.21
C THR A 776 2.79 28.84 -6.08
N GLY A 777 4.10 28.93 -5.85
CA GLY A 777 4.68 29.55 -4.66
C GLY A 777 4.45 28.74 -3.38
N SER A 778 4.13 27.45 -3.52
CA SER A 778 3.98 26.51 -2.39
C SER A 778 5.34 25.96 -1.96
N HIS A 779 5.41 25.30 -0.81
CA HIS A 779 6.60 24.58 -0.37
C HIS A 779 6.20 23.23 0.22
N HIS A 780 6.52 22.15 -0.49
CA HIS A 780 6.19 20.78 -0.14
C HIS A 780 7.46 19.96 0.07
N ALA A 781 8.18 20.27 1.15
CA ALA A 781 9.36 19.54 1.60
C ALA A 781 9.12 18.88 2.97
N PRO A 782 9.77 17.74 3.30
CA PRO A 782 9.52 17.03 4.56
C PRO A 782 9.74 17.88 5.83
N ASP A 783 10.75 18.73 5.83
CA ASP A 783 11.13 19.67 6.90
C ASP A 783 10.10 20.78 7.13
N GLU A 784 9.27 21.09 6.13
CA GLU A 784 8.21 22.11 6.21
C GLU A 784 6.82 21.59 5.80
N TRP A 785 6.60 20.27 5.85
CA TRP A 785 5.34 19.71 5.39
C TRP A 785 4.15 20.30 6.16
N PRO A 786 3.15 20.87 5.47
CA PRO A 786 2.13 21.69 6.11
C PRO A 786 1.15 20.89 6.98
N LEU A 787 1.00 19.58 6.73
CA LEU A 787 0.02 18.73 7.39
C LEU A 787 0.70 17.53 8.05
N ARG A 788 1.32 17.74 9.22
CA ARG A 788 2.07 16.71 9.96
C ARG A 788 1.78 16.70 11.46
N GLY A 789 1.96 15.55 12.09
CA GLY A 789 1.95 15.34 13.53
C GLY A 789 3.38 15.20 14.07
N GLU A 790 3.63 15.87 15.19
CA GLU A 790 4.93 15.95 15.84
C GLU A 790 4.86 15.39 17.25
N PHE A 791 5.95 14.75 17.67
CA PHE A 791 6.14 14.32 19.05
C PHE A 791 7.53 14.69 19.53
N ARG A 792 7.65 14.84 20.85
CA ARG A 792 8.92 15.02 21.54
C ARG A 792 9.26 13.75 22.27
N PHE A 793 10.50 13.32 22.08
CA PHE A 793 11.11 12.25 22.84
C PHE A 793 12.05 12.88 23.86
N TYR A 794 11.82 12.60 25.14
CA TYR A 794 12.65 13.09 26.22
C TYR A 794 13.42 11.95 26.87
N VAL A 795 14.72 12.15 27.11
CA VAL A 795 15.58 11.17 27.79
C VAL A 795 16.25 11.83 28.97
N ARG A 796 16.19 11.20 30.15
CA ARG A 796 16.76 11.76 31.37
C ARG A 796 18.29 11.94 31.24
N LYS A 797 18.82 13.11 31.61
CA LYS A 797 20.21 13.50 31.35
C LYS A 797 21.22 12.58 32.04
N ASP A 798 20.95 12.16 33.28
CA ASP A 798 21.79 11.23 34.04
C ASP A 798 21.93 9.86 33.36
N VAL A 799 20.87 9.44 32.67
CA VAL A 799 20.83 8.20 31.90
C VAL A 799 21.53 8.38 30.56
N ALA A 800 21.18 9.42 29.82
CA ALA A 800 21.77 9.73 28.51
C ALA A 800 23.29 9.95 28.59
N ASN A 801 23.79 10.59 29.65
CA ASN A 801 25.23 10.82 29.87
C ASN A 801 26.04 9.54 30.14
N ARG A 802 25.39 8.43 30.52
CA ARG A 802 26.06 7.11 30.60
C ARG A 802 26.25 6.48 29.23
N LEU A 803 25.66 7.07 28.19
CA LEU A 803 25.53 6.48 26.86
C LEU A 803 26.21 7.40 25.86
N TRP A 804 27.47 7.08 25.56
CA TRP A 804 28.36 7.88 24.70
C TRP A 804 27.80 8.17 23.28
N ASN A 805 26.77 7.43 22.84
CA ASN A 805 26.18 7.54 21.51
C ASN A 805 24.99 8.50 21.41
N PHE A 806 24.39 8.96 22.51
CA PHE A 806 23.16 9.78 22.44
C PHE A 806 23.41 11.24 22.00
N GLY A 807 24.65 11.61 21.64
CA GLY A 807 24.95 12.94 21.09
C GLY A 807 24.51 14.10 21.99
N VAL A 808 24.47 13.89 23.30
CA VAL A 808 23.82 14.77 24.28
C VAL A 808 24.78 15.80 24.88
N GLY A 809 25.46 16.51 23.99
CA GLY A 809 25.79 17.91 24.26
C GLY A 809 24.66 18.79 23.72
N PRO A 810 24.52 20.06 24.16
CA PRO A 810 23.68 21.00 23.42
C PRO A 810 24.16 21.00 21.96
N VAL A 811 23.29 20.62 21.03
CA VAL A 811 23.39 21.13 19.66
C VAL A 811 23.09 22.62 19.84
N PRO A 812 24.07 23.52 19.64
CA PRO A 812 23.75 24.94 19.60
C PRO A 812 22.64 25.13 18.56
N GLU A 813 21.74 26.08 18.76
CA GLU A 813 20.97 26.68 17.65
C GLU A 813 21.87 26.81 16.42
N GLU A 814 21.35 26.75 15.19
CA GLU A 814 22.10 27.04 13.97
C GLU A 814 22.91 28.34 14.12
N VAL A 815 24.12 28.21 14.65
CA VAL A 815 25.16 29.19 14.62
C VAL A 815 25.68 29.04 13.21
N ALA A 816 25.50 30.09 12.42
CA ALA A 816 26.17 30.30 11.14
C ALA A 816 27.55 29.61 11.19
N GLU A 817 27.84 28.76 10.21
CA GLU A 817 28.97 27.82 10.22
C GLU A 817 30.09 28.30 11.13
N PRO A 818 30.47 27.55 12.18
CA PRO A 818 31.49 28.02 13.09
C PRO A 818 32.70 28.36 12.24
N THR A 819 33.02 29.66 12.15
CA THR A 819 34.32 30.11 11.65
C THR A 819 35.31 29.35 12.51
N ASP A 820 35.98 28.38 11.87
CA ASP A 820 36.95 27.51 12.50
C ASP A 820 37.77 28.38 13.47
N PRO A 821 37.76 28.09 14.79
CA PRO A 821 38.46 28.92 15.78
C PRO A 821 39.98 28.93 15.55
N TYR A 822 40.47 28.09 14.64
CA TYR A 822 41.82 28.07 14.12
C TYR A 822 41.94 28.67 12.71
N ALA A 823 40.89 29.19 12.08
CA ALA A 823 40.94 29.83 10.77
C ALA A 823 41.92 31.01 10.75
N GLU A 824 41.91 31.83 11.81
CA GLU A 824 42.87 32.93 11.99
C GLU A 824 44.29 32.42 12.29
N GLY A 825 44.41 31.21 12.85
CA GLY A 825 45.67 30.52 13.14
C GLY A 825 46.12 29.54 12.05
N ARG A 826 45.38 29.42 10.94
CA ARG A 826 45.60 28.39 9.92
C ARG A 826 46.84 28.74 9.13
N GLN A 827 47.94 28.08 9.46
CA GLN A 827 49.16 28.14 8.66
C GLN A 827 49.10 27.07 7.57
N VAL A 828 48.98 27.51 6.32
CA VAL A 828 49.12 26.62 5.16
C VAL A 828 50.60 26.45 4.87
N TRP A 829 51.14 25.31 5.27
CA TRP A 829 52.49 24.91 4.91
C TRP A 829 52.45 24.22 3.55
N THR A 830 53.09 24.82 2.55
CA THR A 830 53.32 24.14 1.28
C THR A 830 54.53 23.22 1.43
N ALA A 831 54.45 22.02 0.84
CA ALA A 831 55.57 21.10 0.82
C ALA A 831 56.77 21.78 0.13
N ARG A 832 57.90 21.89 0.83
CA ARG A 832 59.14 22.45 0.27
C ARG A 832 59.66 21.61 -0.90
N TRP A 833 59.38 20.31 -0.87
CA TRP A 833 59.81 19.37 -1.86
C TRP A 833 58.90 18.13 -1.80
N VAL A 834 58.56 17.59 -2.98
CA VAL A 834 57.62 16.47 -3.17
C VAL A 834 58.30 15.46 -4.08
N TRP A 835 58.29 14.19 -3.69
CA TRP A 835 58.81 13.09 -4.50
C TRP A 835 57.85 11.89 -4.50
N GLY A 836 57.95 11.08 -5.56
CA GLY A 836 57.06 9.96 -5.83
C GLY A 836 55.81 10.35 -6.64
N THR A 837 55.24 9.36 -7.32
CA THR A 837 53.98 9.48 -8.08
C THR A 837 53.08 8.29 -7.79
N GLU A 838 51.81 8.37 -8.17
CA GLU A 838 50.91 7.22 -8.13
C GLU A 838 51.42 6.09 -9.03
N GLY A 839 51.37 4.84 -8.55
CA GLY A 839 51.69 3.64 -9.32
C GLY A 839 52.37 2.53 -8.52
N GLY A 840 52.85 1.50 -9.23
CA GLY A 840 53.46 0.30 -8.65
C GLY A 840 54.96 0.11 -8.93
N ALA A 841 55.56 0.95 -9.78
CA ALA A 841 56.99 0.86 -10.09
C ALA A 841 57.85 1.34 -8.90
N PRO A 842 59.17 1.05 -8.87
CA PRO A 842 60.09 1.61 -7.87
C PRO A 842 59.97 3.14 -7.78
N GLY A 843 59.82 3.66 -6.56
CA GLY A 843 59.62 5.09 -6.31
C GLY A 843 58.20 5.62 -6.58
N GLN A 844 57.27 4.76 -7.01
CA GLN A 844 55.83 5.07 -7.08
C GLN A 844 55.10 4.49 -5.87
N PHE A 845 53.95 5.07 -5.54
CA PHE A 845 53.17 4.69 -4.37
C PHE A 845 51.72 4.38 -4.71
N SER A 846 51.14 3.47 -3.95
CA SER A 846 49.70 3.24 -3.88
C SER A 846 49.28 3.28 -2.42
N TRP A 847 48.56 4.35 -2.05
CA TRP A 847 48.06 4.59 -0.69
C TRP A 847 49.14 4.44 0.39
N PRO A 848 50.24 5.23 0.35
CA PRO A 848 51.26 5.18 1.39
C PRO A 848 50.69 5.70 2.71
N ARG A 849 50.93 5.00 3.82
CA ARG A 849 50.32 5.32 5.13
C ARG A 849 51.31 5.63 6.26
N GLY A 850 52.54 5.13 6.16
CA GLY A 850 53.55 5.30 7.21
C GLY A 850 54.89 5.72 6.64
N ILE A 851 55.62 6.52 7.41
CA ILE A 851 56.97 7.00 7.07
C ILE A 851 57.84 6.99 8.33
N ALA A 852 59.11 6.59 8.18
CA ALA A 852 60.12 6.65 9.21
C ALA A 852 61.45 7.11 8.63
N VAL A 853 62.26 7.79 9.44
CA VAL A 853 63.61 8.23 9.06
C VAL A 853 64.60 7.54 9.98
N SER A 854 65.61 6.90 9.42
CA SER A 854 66.65 6.22 10.18
C SER A 854 67.72 7.20 10.70
N PRO A 855 68.51 6.83 11.71
CA PRO A 855 69.59 7.68 12.25
C PRO A 855 70.64 8.11 11.22
N ASP A 856 70.86 7.30 10.17
CA ASP A 856 71.74 7.57 9.03
C ASP A 856 71.06 8.38 7.90
N GLY A 857 69.80 8.79 8.08
CA GLY A 857 69.09 9.73 7.20
C GLY A 857 68.33 9.11 6.03
N PHE A 858 68.20 7.78 5.96
CA PHE A 858 67.33 7.14 4.96
C PHE A 858 65.86 7.21 5.39
N VAL A 859 64.98 7.28 4.39
CA VAL A 859 63.53 7.38 4.57
C VAL A 859 62.89 6.06 4.17
N TYR A 860 62.08 5.48 5.05
CA TYR A 860 61.34 4.23 4.84
C TYR A 860 59.86 4.55 4.77
N VAL A 861 59.18 4.08 3.72
CA VAL A 861 57.76 4.36 3.48
C VAL A 861 57.00 3.04 3.37
N ALA A 862 55.91 2.94 4.14
CA ALA A 862 54.95 1.85 4.03
C ALA A 862 53.99 2.11 2.86
N ASP A 863 54.26 1.45 1.74
CA ASP A 863 53.50 1.55 0.48
C ASP A 863 52.35 0.53 0.51
N SER A 864 51.28 0.90 1.23
CA SER A 864 50.34 -0.07 1.81
C SER A 864 49.59 -0.90 0.78
N ARG A 865 49.12 -0.30 -0.33
CA ARG A 865 48.38 -1.05 -1.37
C ARG A 865 49.28 -1.78 -2.35
N ASN A 866 50.56 -1.44 -2.43
CA ASN A 866 51.57 -2.24 -3.14
C ASN A 866 52.18 -3.33 -2.25
N HIS A 867 51.77 -3.42 -0.97
CA HIS A 867 52.19 -4.47 -0.03
C HIS A 867 53.70 -4.59 0.14
N ARG A 868 54.38 -3.44 0.26
CA ARG A 868 55.84 -3.37 0.35
C ARG A 868 56.30 -2.20 1.23
N ILE A 869 57.54 -2.25 1.68
CA ILE A 869 58.28 -1.10 2.23
C ILE A 869 59.26 -0.61 1.17
N GLN A 870 59.39 0.70 1.03
CA GLN A 870 60.36 1.33 0.14
C GLN A 870 61.34 2.20 0.94
N LYS A 871 62.63 2.09 0.61
CA LYS A 871 63.75 2.85 1.19
C LYS A 871 64.22 3.90 0.19
N PHE A 872 64.43 5.12 0.68
CA PHE A 872 64.87 6.28 -0.08
C PHE A 872 66.02 6.98 0.64
N THR A 873 66.86 7.69 -0.09
CA THR A 873 67.79 8.65 0.49
C THR A 873 67.05 9.86 1.09
N ALA A 874 67.76 10.71 1.84
CA ALA A 874 67.20 11.95 2.39
C ALA A 874 66.66 12.91 1.29
N ASP A 875 67.21 12.80 0.07
CA ASP A 875 66.78 13.48 -1.15
C ASP A 875 65.83 12.64 -2.02
N GLY A 876 65.20 11.59 -1.45
CA GLY A 876 64.02 10.94 -2.04
C GLY A 876 64.30 10.11 -3.27
N THR A 877 65.59 9.87 -3.54
CA THR A 877 66.04 8.93 -4.56
C THR A 877 65.74 7.52 -4.06
N PHE A 878 65.05 6.72 -4.88
CA PHE A 878 64.73 5.33 -4.56
C PHE A 878 66.01 4.50 -4.40
N VAL A 879 66.10 3.73 -3.32
CA VAL A 879 67.25 2.87 -3.01
C VAL A 879 66.87 1.40 -3.14
N ALA A 880 65.83 0.97 -2.43
CA ALA A 880 65.43 -0.43 -2.38
C ALA A 880 63.94 -0.56 -2.02
N ALA A 881 63.35 -1.72 -2.33
CA ALA A 881 62.02 -2.10 -1.88
C ALA A 881 61.98 -3.59 -1.56
N TRP A 882 61.21 -3.96 -0.55
CA TRP A 882 60.98 -5.36 -0.20
C TRP A 882 59.54 -5.56 0.28
N GLY A 883 59.08 -6.80 0.17
CA GLY A 883 57.70 -7.17 0.42
C GLY A 883 56.88 -7.37 -0.86
N THR A 884 55.94 -8.29 -0.76
CA THR A 884 54.91 -8.58 -1.75
C THR A 884 53.62 -8.99 -1.03
N PHE A 885 52.51 -9.04 -1.76
CA PHE A 885 51.24 -9.51 -1.20
C PHE A 885 51.34 -10.97 -0.73
N GLY A 886 51.21 -11.19 0.57
CA GLY A 886 51.30 -12.52 1.20
C GLY A 886 49.96 -13.23 1.42
N GLY A 887 48.84 -12.56 1.15
CA GLY A 887 47.50 -12.98 1.56
C GLY A 887 47.07 -12.38 2.90
N CYS A 888 45.76 -12.22 3.08
CA CYS A 888 45.11 -11.70 4.29
C CYS A 888 44.19 -12.80 4.87
N PRO A 889 43.76 -12.68 6.13
CA PRO A 889 44.18 -13.46 7.30
C PRO A 889 43.89 -14.98 7.31
N ASP A 890 43.42 -15.58 6.21
CA ASP A 890 43.02 -17.00 6.16
C ASP A 890 44.21 -17.99 6.20
N ARG A 891 45.45 -17.51 6.08
CA ARG A 891 46.70 -18.27 6.16
C ARG A 891 47.77 -17.42 6.84
N ARG A 892 48.64 -17.99 7.70
CA ARG A 892 49.84 -17.30 8.20
C ARG A 892 50.74 -16.97 6.98
N PRO A 893 50.88 -15.69 6.56
CA PRO A 893 51.64 -15.36 5.38
C PRO A 893 53.13 -15.63 5.62
N ALA A 894 53.87 -15.96 4.56
CA ALA A 894 55.31 -16.21 4.66
C ALA A 894 56.03 -14.97 5.25
N PRO A 895 57.10 -15.16 6.05
CA PRO A 895 57.94 -14.05 6.51
C PRO A 895 58.39 -13.16 5.34
N GLY A 896 58.41 -11.84 5.54
CA GLY A 896 58.81 -10.88 4.52
C GLY A 896 57.75 -10.57 3.46
N THR A 897 56.56 -11.16 3.53
CA THR A 897 55.37 -10.72 2.77
C THR A 897 54.46 -9.85 3.63
N PHE A 898 53.56 -9.07 3.02
CA PHE A 898 52.67 -8.17 3.76
C PHE A 898 51.20 -8.28 3.31
N CYS A 899 50.29 -7.94 4.20
CA CYS A 899 48.90 -7.62 3.92
C CYS A 899 48.58 -6.22 4.50
N GLU A 900 48.66 -5.24 3.60
CA GLU A 900 48.58 -3.79 3.85
C GLU A 900 49.43 -3.32 5.06
N PRO A 901 50.75 -3.16 4.90
CA PRO A 901 51.58 -2.59 5.95
C PRO A 901 51.22 -1.11 6.13
N TRP A 902 50.91 -0.66 7.36
CA TRP A 902 50.51 0.74 7.61
C TRP A 902 51.58 1.51 8.36
N GLY A 903 52.06 0.98 9.48
CA GLY A 903 53.09 1.60 10.29
C GLY A 903 54.49 1.09 9.94
N VAL A 904 55.48 1.98 9.95
CA VAL A 904 56.90 1.64 9.86
C VAL A 904 57.67 2.48 10.88
N ALA A 905 58.65 1.89 11.54
CA ALA A 905 59.57 2.56 12.46
C ALA A 905 60.99 2.02 12.28
N VAL A 906 61.99 2.82 12.64
CA VAL A 906 63.40 2.39 12.62
C VAL A 906 63.96 2.47 14.02
N GLY A 907 64.58 1.39 14.48
CA GLY A 907 65.24 1.32 15.78
C GLY A 907 66.59 2.03 15.81
N PRO A 908 67.17 2.24 17.01
CA PRO A 908 68.48 2.88 17.17
C PRO A 908 69.63 2.06 16.55
N ASP A 909 69.44 0.76 16.37
CA ASP A 909 70.35 -0.18 15.70
C ASP A 909 70.19 -0.19 14.16
N GLY A 910 69.26 0.60 13.61
CA GLY A 910 68.94 0.64 12.18
C GLY A 910 67.96 -0.46 11.73
N ALA A 911 67.44 -1.29 12.62
CA ALA A 911 66.44 -2.30 12.27
C ALA A 911 65.08 -1.66 11.94
N VAL A 912 64.39 -2.18 10.92
CA VAL A 912 63.10 -1.65 10.44
C VAL A 912 61.95 -2.51 10.97
N TYR A 913 61.02 -1.91 11.69
CA TYR A 913 59.84 -2.55 12.27
C TYR A 913 58.61 -2.12 11.49
N VAL A 914 57.76 -3.08 11.12
CA VAL A 914 56.60 -2.86 10.25
C VAL A 914 55.35 -3.43 10.91
N ALA A 915 54.32 -2.59 11.03
CA ALA A 915 52.98 -3.02 11.41
C ALA A 915 52.24 -3.56 10.18
N ASP A 916 52.17 -4.89 10.09
CA ASP A 916 51.53 -5.63 9.01
C ASP A 916 50.04 -5.83 9.35
N THR A 917 49.29 -4.74 9.17
CA THR A 917 47.97 -4.48 9.78
C THR A 917 47.01 -5.65 9.64
N TRP A 918 46.79 -6.15 8.43
CA TRP A 918 45.79 -7.18 8.18
C TRP A 918 46.38 -8.60 8.17
N ALA A 919 47.69 -8.72 8.41
CA ALA A 919 48.32 -9.98 8.82
C ALA A 919 48.40 -10.13 10.36
N HIS A 920 47.92 -9.14 11.11
CA HIS A 920 47.85 -9.17 12.58
C HIS A 920 49.20 -9.42 13.27
N ARG A 921 50.27 -8.83 12.73
CA ARG A 921 51.64 -9.04 13.22
C ARG A 921 52.53 -7.82 13.07
N ILE A 922 53.62 -7.81 13.83
CA ILE A 922 54.77 -6.93 13.62
C ILE A 922 55.90 -7.75 12.99
N GLN A 923 56.59 -7.18 12.01
CA GLN A 923 57.76 -7.77 11.38
C GLN A 923 58.97 -6.85 11.54
N LYS A 924 60.14 -7.44 11.81
CA LYS A 924 61.44 -6.78 11.99
C LYS A 924 62.37 -7.17 10.85
N PHE A 925 63.07 -6.20 10.28
CA PHE A 925 63.99 -6.34 9.14
C PHE A 925 65.33 -5.66 9.40
N THR A 926 66.35 -6.04 8.65
CA THR A 926 67.60 -5.26 8.54
C THR A 926 67.34 -3.94 7.82
N ALA A 927 68.30 -3.02 7.87
CA ALA A 927 68.26 -1.77 7.10
C ALA A 927 68.16 -1.99 5.57
N ASP A 928 68.54 -3.17 5.08
CA ASP A 928 68.50 -3.53 3.66
C ASP A 928 67.26 -4.37 3.28
N GLY A 929 66.39 -4.66 4.25
CA GLY A 929 65.11 -5.32 4.02
C GLY A 929 65.11 -6.83 4.20
N ASP A 930 66.18 -7.41 4.75
CA ASP A 930 66.21 -8.84 5.09
C ASP A 930 65.37 -9.12 6.34
N PHE A 931 64.54 -10.15 6.29
CA PHE A 931 63.69 -10.53 7.42
C PHE A 931 64.51 -11.02 8.61
N LEU A 932 64.25 -10.47 9.81
CA LEU A 932 64.91 -10.86 11.05
C LEU A 932 63.97 -11.63 11.99
N ALA A 933 62.80 -11.06 12.29
CA ALA A 933 61.87 -11.63 13.26
C ALA A 933 60.42 -11.17 13.00
N GLN A 934 59.47 -11.88 13.59
CA GLN A 934 58.06 -11.45 13.64
C GLN A 934 57.39 -11.97 14.90
N TRP A 935 56.39 -11.23 15.37
CA TRP A 935 55.51 -11.65 16.46
C TRP A 935 54.12 -11.08 16.23
N GLY A 936 53.13 -11.70 16.85
CA GLY A 936 51.73 -11.34 16.64
C GLY A 936 50.87 -12.49 16.12
N THR A 937 49.66 -12.59 16.63
CA THR A 937 48.59 -13.45 16.09
C THR A 937 47.28 -12.69 16.02
N TYR A 938 46.36 -13.13 15.16
CA TYR A 938 45.00 -12.62 15.19
C TYR A 938 44.39 -12.81 16.58
N GLY A 939 43.85 -11.74 17.15
CA GLY A 939 43.03 -11.83 18.35
C GLY A 939 42.30 -10.52 18.60
N GLN A 940 41.01 -10.64 18.91
CA GLN A 940 40.07 -9.52 19.02
C GLN A 940 39.51 -9.44 20.45
N TYR A 941 39.25 -8.21 20.90
CA TYR A 941 38.60 -7.92 22.17
C TYR A 941 37.31 -8.74 22.33
N GLY A 942 37.20 -9.48 23.45
CA GLY A 942 36.07 -10.36 23.75
C GLY A 942 36.15 -11.78 23.17
N ILE A 943 37.19 -12.12 22.39
CA ILE A 943 37.42 -13.47 21.86
C ILE A 943 38.70 -14.08 22.46
N ASP A 944 39.87 -13.55 22.10
CA ASP A 944 41.18 -14.01 22.58
C ASP A 944 42.22 -12.89 22.41
N ALA A 945 42.24 -11.93 23.34
CA ALA A 945 43.06 -10.72 23.28
C ALA A 945 44.25 -10.79 24.26
N GLY A 946 44.90 -11.95 24.36
CA GLY A 946 46.10 -12.11 25.19
C GLY A 946 47.30 -11.24 24.74
N PRO A 947 48.41 -11.27 25.49
CA PRO A 947 49.67 -10.66 25.07
C PRO A 947 50.07 -11.17 23.67
N THR A 948 50.57 -10.29 22.80
CA THR A 948 50.90 -10.58 21.38
C THR A 948 49.70 -10.86 20.46
N ALA A 949 48.46 -10.87 20.94
CA ALA A 949 47.28 -10.96 20.10
C ALA A 949 46.88 -9.57 19.59
N PHE A 950 46.77 -9.40 18.26
CA PHE A 950 46.48 -8.13 17.61
C PHE A 950 45.22 -8.19 16.73
N TYR A 951 44.46 -7.09 16.73
CA TYR A 951 43.38 -6.85 15.78
C TYR A 951 43.67 -5.58 14.99
N GLY A 952 44.36 -5.72 13.86
CA GLY A 952 44.73 -4.57 13.03
C GLY A 952 45.71 -3.62 13.71
N PRO A 953 46.96 -4.03 14.01
CA PRO A 953 47.96 -3.12 14.53
C PRO A 953 48.33 -2.10 13.45
N ARG A 954 48.16 -0.79 13.71
CA ARG A 954 48.29 0.24 12.66
C ARG A 954 49.54 1.09 12.76
N ALA A 955 50.09 1.25 13.97
CA ALA A 955 51.28 2.04 14.20
C ALA A 955 52.27 1.24 15.04
N VAL A 956 53.56 1.46 14.76
CA VAL A 956 54.69 0.94 15.53
C VAL A 956 55.66 2.10 15.75
N ALA A 957 56.25 2.20 16.94
CA ALA A 957 57.30 3.15 17.29
C ALA A 957 58.36 2.44 18.12
N VAL A 958 59.62 2.86 18.01
CA VAL A 958 60.74 2.27 18.74
C VAL A 958 61.40 3.34 19.60
N GLY A 959 61.56 3.06 20.89
CA GLY A 959 62.21 3.95 21.85
C GLY A 959 63.74 3.94 21.72
N PRO A 960 64.44 4.92 22.32
CA PRO A 960 65.92 4.97 22.34
C PRO A 960 66.57 3.79 23.07
N ASP A 961 65.83 3.16 23.98
CA ASP A 961 66.17 1.95 24.73
C ASP A 961 65.90 0.65 23.95
N GLY A 962 65.33 0.75 22.74
CA GLY A 962 64.98 -0.39 21.89
C GLY A 962 63.58 -0.96 22.15
N GLU A 963 62.82 -0.43 23.11
CA GLU A 963 61.45 -0.89 23.36
C GLU A 963 60.54 -0.57 22.15
N VAL A 964 59.70 -1.53 21.76
CA VAL A 964 58.81 -1.44 20.60
C VAL A 964 57.37 -1.24 21.06
N TYR A 965 56.80 -0.09 20.74
CA TYR A 965 55.43 0.31 21.07
C TYR A 965 54.51 0.06 19.88
N VAL A 966 53.43 -0.69 20.08
CA VAL A 966 52.51 -1.11 19.02
C VAL A 966 51.09 -0.65 19.34
N ALA A 967 50.49 0.12 18.44
CA ALA A 967 49.10 0.53 18.54
C ALA A 967 48.17 -0.57 17.98
N ASP A 968 47.68 -1.43 18.87
CA ASP A 968 46.70 -2.49 18.60
C ASP A 968 45.30 -1.90 18.45
N THR A 969 45.08 -1.21 17.32
CA THR A 969 43.97 -0.27 17.15
C THR A 969 42.60 -0.92 17.31
N GLY A 970 42.41 -2.12 16.76
CA GLY A 970 41.14 -2.83 16.86
C GLY A 970 40.82 -3.32 18.27
N ASN A 971 41.83 -3.51 19.12
CA ASN A 971 41.66 -3.85 20.54
C ASN A 971 41.76 -2.63 21.47
N LYS A 972 41.93 -1.42 20.91
CA LYS A 972 41.93 -0.15 21.67
C LYS A 972 43.00 -0.08 22.76
N ARG A 973 44.17 -0.66 22.52
CA ARG A 973 45.31 -0.67 23.47
C ARG A 973 46.63 -0.40 22.77
N VAL A 974 47.66 -0.09 23.56
CA VAL A 974 49.05 -0.06 23.13
C VAL A 974 49.76 -1.22 23.81
N GLN A 975 50.60 -1.97 23.11
CA GLN A 975 51.43 -3.00 23.72
C GLN A 975 52.90 -2.65 23.53
N VAL A 976 53.71 -2.89 24.55
CA VAL A 976 55.16 -2.62 24.58
C VAL A 976 55.93 -3.93 24.60
N PHE A 977 56.91 -4.06 23.72
CA PHE A 977 57.74 -5.25 23.54
C PHE A 977 59.23 -4.89 23.66
N ASP A 978 60.08 -5.88 23.94
CA ASP A 978 61.52 -5.77 23.75
C ASP A 978 61.92 -5.91 22.26
N PRO A 979 63.20 -5.66 21.88
CA PRO A 979 63.65 -5.79 20.49
C PRO A 979 63.50 -7.20 19.88
N GLU A 980 63.37 -8.23 20.72
CA GLU A 980 63.18 -9.63 20.35
C GLU A 980 61.68 -9.99 20.16
N GLY A 981 60.76 -9.07 20.47
CA GLY A 981 59.32 -9.24 20.33
C GLY A 981 58.64 -9.88 21.55
N VAL A 982 59.31 -9.92 22.70
CA VAL A 982 58.74 -10.39 23.96
C VAL A 982 57.91 -9.28 24.59
N PHE A 983 56.68 -9.61 24.99
CA PHE A 983 55.78 -8.66 25.63
C PHE A 983 56.30 -8.20 27.00
N LEU A 984 56.29 -6.89 27.22
CA LEU A 984 56.71 -6.26 28.48
C LEU A 984 55.51 -5.75 29.29
N ARG A 985 54.64 -4.95 28.67
CA ARG A 985 53.47 -4.30 29.30
C ARG A 985 52.49 -3.77 28.25
N GLU A 986 51.26 -3.47 28.66
CA GLU A 986 50.23 -2.78 27.86
C GLU A 986 49.71 -1.52 28.54
#